data_AF-A0A2V2UZ79-F1
#
_entry.id   AF-A0A2V2UZ79-F1
#
_cell.length_a   1.000
_cell.length_b   1.000
_cell.length_c   1.000
_cell.angle_alpha   90.00
_cell.angle_beta   90.00
_cell.angle_gamma   90.00
#
_symmetry.space_group_name_H-M   'P 1'
#
loop_
_entity.id
_entity.type
_entity.pdbx_description
1 polymer ?
#
loop_
_entity_poly.entity_id
_entity_poly.type
_entity_poly.pdbx_seq_one_letter_code
_entity_poly.pdbx_strand_id
1 'polypeptide(L)'
;MLSRAAAVMAPRTHNRRRVTGSSGRGKRGRESEPQRPNMSRHVFASAVLLLLVVTMCCATCGATPARESDGNSDLRSVQELQWVDLFVSKTTSVLSEGGVTLEAKWDSFASPSLVSAGGVTAAFAEGYVYGQYNTEEVLIKHFSSAVVAEYIDSSWNWSTLVGKVSESTWKPQTVLNTTDGTNNRVGILLNPTTTTKGNKVFLLAGSLDVYKKSDGKWKEGEFELKLVVGEVTKPSAGEGPSGWIKWGEIKSPFNETTLAALKGSSTECVASGDSGVLMEDGTLVFSLMARDKAENIYSMIIYSTDDGANWMLSNGTSPAECLNPRVTEWERSLLMIVDCEDGQRVYESRDMGTTWTKAVRTLSGVWTKPQPGDSKKGSLHVEALITATIEGRKVMLYIQRGYISGEKRATALYLWVTDNNRSFSLGPVATENAVRREFASSLLYSDGRLHLLQQRDNDKGRVISLSRLTEELNTIKSVLSTWAQKDAFFSNLSIPTAGLVAVLSGAASGDTWSDEYLCLNATVTNATKVEDGLKLTGPDSGVMWPVNTRGDNVRHVSLSHNFTLVASVTIEVAPSNNTPLLGATLGDTNSPLAMGILYTADKKWVTMFNDKITESGTWESGKEYQVALMLQGKNASVYIDGKSLGEEEVPLTGERPIELAGFCFGACEMHSSPVTVKNVFLYNRPLNPTEMTAIKDRKPVSTGAPVTQVEGMAAAEHLAAVPGPEKNSAAPAVPVTLDPHAVEELSESGAAKRNTSWTEGIQFVVSEVSLNSAGSGLLPSLLLLLLGLWGFAAL
;
A
#
# COMPACT_ATOMS: atom_id res chain seq x y z
N MET A 1 -27.21 37.80 11.44
CA MET A 1 -27.63 39.20 11.19
C MET A 1 -28.31 39.36 9.84
N LEU A 2 -29.57 39.81 9.72
CA LEU A 2 -30.38 39.92 8.49
C LEU A 2 -29.70 40.69 7.34
N SER A 3 -29.72 40.20 6.11
CA SER A 3 -30.72 40.42 5.03
C SER A 3 -30.61 41.74 4.23
N ARG A 4 -30.76 41.52 2.91
CA ARG A 4 -31.54 42.30 1.93
C ARG A 4 -30.91 43.54 1.27
N ALA A 5 -30.70 43.35 -0.03
CA ALA A 5 -31.46 43.98 -1.12
C ALA A 5 -30.95 45.29 -1.76
N ALA A 6 -30.62 45.11 -3.04
CA ALA A 6 -31.26 45.76 -4.19
C ALA A 6 -30.85 47.18 -4.66
N ALA A 7 -30.63 47.20 -5.98
CA ALA A 7 -31.08 48.18 -6.97
C ALA A 7 -30.38 49.56 -7.09
N VAL A 8 -29.56 49.66 -8.15
CA VAL A 8 -29.71 50.53 -9.34
C VAL A 8 -30.29 51.95 -9.16
N MET A 9 -29.52 52.97 -9.59
CA MET A 9 -30.03 54.07 -10.44
C MET A 9 -28.93 54.79 -11.24
N ALA A 10 -29.29 55.19 -12.48
CA ALA A 10 -28.50 55.82 -13.56
C ALA A 10 -28.42 57.39 -13.41
N PRO A 11 -28.03 58.28 -14.38
CA PRO A 11 -28.40 58.27 -15.82
C PRO A 11 -27.48 58.95 -16.90
N ARG A 12 -27.69 58.52 -18.15
CA ARG A 12 -27.86 59.24 -19.45
C ARG A 12 -26.98 60.44 -19.87
N THR A 13 -26.53 60.38 -21.13
CA THR A 13 -26.87 61.36 -22.21
C THR A 13 -26.87 60.70 -23.61
N HIS A 14 -27.78 61.14 -24.49
CA HIS A 14 -28.09 60.57 -25.82
C HIS A 14 -28.35 61.72 -26.82
N ASN A 15 -27.90 61.60 -28.09
CA ASN A 15 -28.40 62.17 -29.38
C ASN A 15 -27.24 62.18 -30.42
N ARG A 16 -27.33 61.92 -31.75
CA ARG A 16 -28.41 61.85 -32.77
C ARG A 16 -27.88 61.26 -34.12
N ARG A 17 -28.76 60.53 -34.86
CA ARG A 17 -28.99 60.37 -36.35
C ARG A 17 -27.80 59.91 -37.25
N ARG A 18 -27.94 59.08 -38.31
CA ARG A 18 -28.95 58.97 -39.39
C ARG A 18 -28.78 57.64 -40.19
N VAL A 19 -29.85 57.22 -40.86
CA VAL A 19 -30.04 56.02 -41.71
C VAL A 19 -29.66 56.26 -43.18
N THR A 20 -29.20 55.22 -43.89
CA THR A 20 -29.37 55.02 -45.35
C THR A 20 -29.63 53.53 -45.66
N GLY A 21 -30.47 53.24 -46.66
CA GLY A 21 -30.72 51.91 -47.20
C GLY A 21 -31.02 51.92 -48.71
N SER A 22 -30.74 50.79 -49.38
CA SER A 22 -31.26 50.25 -50.67
C SER A 22 -31.07 51.10 -51.96
N SER A 23 -31.06 50.62 -53.23
CA SER A 23 -31.51 49.37 -53.90
C SER A 23 -31.06 49.30 -55.39
N GLY A 24 -31.05 48.08 -55.96
CA GLY A 24 -31.45 47.71 -57.35
C GLY A 24 -30.36 47.50 -58.42
N ARG A 25 -30.47 46.67 -59.48
CA ARG A 25 -31.31 45.53 -59.94
C ARG A 25 -30.80 45.15 -61.36
N GLY A 26 -30.68 43.88 -61.78
CA GLY A 26 -30.45 43.58 -63.23
C GLY A 26 -30.09 42.15 -63.69
N LYS A 27 -31.12 41.31 -63.88
CA LYS A 27 -31.26 39.93 -64.43
C LYS A 27 -30.43 39.44 -65.65
N ARG A 28 -30.08 38.14 -65.63
CA ARG A 28 -30.44 36.97 -66.52
C ARG A 28 -29.76 35.73 -65.90
N GLY A 29 -30.30 34.51 -65.71
CA GLY A 29 -31.35 33.67 -66.32
C GLY A 29 -30.68 32.31 -66.63
N ARG A 30 -30.96 31.18 -65.96
CA ARG A 30 -31.88 30.09 -66.35
C ARG A 30 -31.76 28.92 -65.32
N GLU A 31 -32.88 28.45 -64.73
CA GLU A 31 -33.57 27.13 -64.96
C GLU A 31 -32.94 25.95 -64.16
N SER A 32 -33.63 25.09 -63.38
CA SER A 32 -35.06 24.93 -63.04
C SER A 32 -35.24 23.87 -61.90
N GLU A 33 -36.26 24.11 -61.05
CA GLU A 33 -37.19 23.20 -60.31
C GLU A 33 -36.74 22.09 -59.30
N PRO A 34 -37.62 21.64 -58.35
CA PRO A 34 -38.42 22.41 -57.38
C PRO A 34 -38.43 21.80 -55.94
N GLN A 35 -39.09 22.50 -55.00
CA GLN A 35 -39.15 22.20 -53.56
C GLN A 35 -40.60 22.06 -53.07
N ARG A 36 -40.89 21.10 -52.14
CA ARG A 36 -41.98 21.09 -51.12
C ARG A 36 -41.98 19.73 -50.34
N PRO A 37 -42.63 19.58 -49.16
CA PRO A 37 -42.47 20.32 -47.88
C PRO A 37 -42.39 19.39 -46.63
N ASN A 38 -42.17 20.01 -45.45
CA ASN A 38 -42.15 19.49 -44.06
C ASN A 38 -43.05 18.28 -43.70
N MET A 39 -42.52 17.32 -42.91
CA MET A 39 -42.79 17.21 -41.45
C MET A 39 -42.02 16.06 -40.74
N SER A 40 -41.80 16.29 -39.45
CA SER A 40 -41.30 15.45 -38.33
C SER A 40 -41.29 13.92 -38.45
N ARG A 41 -40.25 13.28 -37.89
CA ARG A 41 -40.39 12.20 -36.87
C ARG A 41 -39.05 11.78 -36.25
N HIS A 42 -39.10 11.60 -34.93
CA HIS A 42 -38.10 11.03 -34.06
C HIS A 42 -37.90 9.52 -34.26
N VAL A 43 -36.78 9.04 -33.69
CA VAL A 43 -36.41 7.68 -33.24
C VAL A 43 -36.39 6.60 -34.33
N PHE A 44 -35.20 6.04 -34.59
CA PHE A 44 -34.91 4.58 -34.65
C PHE A 44 -33.56 4.34 -35.33
N ALA A 45 -32.50 4.18 -34.52
CA ALA A 45 -31.25 3.53 -34.93
C ALA A 45 -30.54 2.91 -33.70
N SER A 46 -31.29 2.26 -32.81
CA SER A 46 -30.75 1.56 -31.62
C SER A 46 -31.10 0.07 -31.57
N ALA A 47 -31.67 -0.50 -32.63
CA ALA A 47 -32.11 -1.90 -32.65
C ALA A 47 -31.15 -2.84 -33.40
N VAL A 48 -30.20 -2.33 -34.19
CA VAL A 48 -29.26 -3.17 -34.97
C VAL A 48 -27.95 -3.44 -34.20
N LEU A 49 -27.59 -2.59 -33.23
CA LEU A 49 -26.46 -2.87 -32.33
C LEU A 49 -26.80 -3.91 -31.25
N LEU A 50 -28.09 -4.13 -30.97
CA LEU A 50 -28.58 -5.06 -29.94
C LEU A 50 -28.71 -6.51 -30.43
N LEU A 51 -28.61 -6.75 -31.73
CA LEU A 51 -28.66 -8.10 -32.33
C LEU A 51 -27.28 -8.72 -32.58
N LEU A 52 -26.19 -7.94 -32.47
CA LEU A 52 -24.81 -8.45 -32.52
C LEU A 52 -24.24 -8.81 -31.13
N VAL A 53 -24.91 -8.40 -30.04
CA VAL A 53 -24.48 -8.65 -28.65
C VAL A 53 -25.10 -9.93 -28.08
N VAL A 54 -26.09 -10.55 -28.75
CA VAL A 54 -26.89 -11.66 -28.18
C VAL A 54 -26.57 -13.04 -28.79
N THR A 55 -25.64 -13.17 -29.75
CA THR A 55 -25.34 -14.47 -30.40
C THR A 55 -23.94 -15.03 -30.16
N MET A 56 -23.13 -14.45 -29.25
CA MET A 56 -21.81 -15.00 -28.87
C MET A 56 -21.76 -15.62 -27.47
N CYS A 57 -22.90 -16.01 -26.90
CA CYS A 57 -22.99 -16.85 -25.71
C CYS A 57 -23.78 -18.12 -26.03
N CYS A 58 -23.09 -19.18 -26.49
CA CYS A 58 -23.37 -20.62 -26.28
C CYS A 58 -22.73 -21.48 -27.38
N ALA A 59 -21.50 -21.96 -27.15
CA ALA A 59 -21.03 -23.23 -27.70
C ALA A 59 -19.92 -23.80 -26.80
N THR A 60 -20.16 -25.00 -26.30
CA THR A 60 -19.34 -25.84 -25.42
C THR A 60 -18.20 -26.56 -26.14
N CYS A 61 -17.09 -26.76 -25.40
CA CYS A 61 -16.06 -27.82 -25.47
C CYS A 61 -15.19 -27.97 -26.74
N GLY A 62 -13.86 -27.87 -26.57
CA GLY A 62 -12.85 -28.35 -27.51
C GLY A 62 -11.45 -27.82 -27.20
N ALA A 63 -10.46 -28.70 -27.14
CA ALA A 63 -9.12 -28.52 -26.57
C ALA A 63 -8.17 -27.51 -27.27
N THR A 64 -7.10 -27.16 -26.54
CA THR A 64 -5.87 -26.40 -26.89
C THR A 64 -5.32 -26.61 -28.31
N PRO A 65 -4.68 -25.56 -28.88
CA PRO A 65 -3.21 -25.53 -28.89
C PRO A 65 -2.59 -24.15 -28.55
N ALA A 66 -1.27 -24.17 -28.38
CA ALA A 66 -0.37 -23.14 -27.83
C ALA A 66 0.09 -22.04 -28.83
N ARG A 67 0.79 -21.03 -28.26
CA ARG A 67 1.55 -19.87 -28.84
C ARG A 67 0.66 -18.69 -29.26
N GLU A 68 0.99 -17.41 -29.01
CA GLU A 68 2.27 -16.68 -28.95
C GLU A 68 2.13 -15.46 -27.99
N SER A 69 3.25 -14.95 -27.48
CA SER A 69 3.30 -13.86 -26.50
C SER A 69 3.12 -12.48 -27.14
N ASP A 70 1.96 -11.85 -26.93
CA ASP A 70 1.75 -10.43 -27.19
C ASP A 70 1.43 -9.73 -25.86
N GLY A 71 2.17 -8.66 -25.55
CA GLY A 71 2.21 -7.95 -24.27
C GLY A 71 0.96 -7.14 -23.93
N ASN A 72 -0.19 -7.81 -23.84
CA ASN A 72 -1.42 -7.26 -23.27
C ASN A 72 -2.08 -8.29 -22.35
N SER A 73 -1.38 -8.65 -21.28
CA SER A 73 -1.74 -9.70 -20.31
C SER A 73 -2.59 -9.24 -19.13
N ASP A 74 -2.79 -7.93 -18.94
CA ASP A 74 -3.17 -7.42 -17.61
C ASP A 74 -4.64 -7.64 -17.22
N LEU A 75 -5.52 -8.01 -18.16
CA LEU A 75 -6.94 -8.28 -17.87
C LEU A 75 -7.34 -9.75 -17.90
N ARG A 76 -6.54 -10.64 -18.51
CA ARG A 76 -6.89 -12.08 -18.58
C ARG A 76 -6.62 -12.81 -17.26
N SER A 77 -5.58 -12.44 -16.53
CA SER A 77 -5.20 -13.08 -15.26
C SER A 77 -6.31 -13.00 -14.20
N VAL A 78 -7.03 -11.88 -14.12
CA VAL A 78 -8.09 -11.70 -13.12
C VAL A 78 -9.28 -12.64 -13.34
N GLN A 79 -9.59 -12.97 -14.61
CA GLN A 79 -10.69 -13.86 -14.96
C GLN A 79 -10.33 -15.34 -14.78
N GLU A 80 -9.05 -15.65 -14.57
CA GLU A 80 -8.49 -17.00 -14.46
C GLU A 80 -8.10 -17.40 -13.02
N LEU A 81 -8.16 -16.47 -12.05
CA LEU A 81 -7.89 -16.80 -10.65
C LEU A 81 -8.87 -17.84 -10.13
N GLN A 82 -8.31 -18.99 -9.73
CA GLN A 82 -9.07 -20.03 -9.07
C GLN A 82 -9.18 -19.67 -7.58
N TRP A 83 -10.37 -19.23 -7.16
CA TRP A 83 -10.73 -19.08 -5.74
C TRP A 83 -11.77 -20.11 -5.34
N VAL A 84 -11.92 -20.31 -4.04
CA VAL A 84 -13.04 -21.05 -3.45
C VAL A 84 -13.71 -20.19 -2.39
N ASP A 85 -15.04 -20.21 -2.33
CA ASP A 85 -15.78 -19.51 -1.30
C ASP A 85 -15.84 -20.38 -0.05
N LEU A 86 -15.22 -19.91 1.03
CA LEU A 86 -15.21 -20.59 2.34
C LEU A 86 -16.49 -20.23 3.12
N PHE A 87 -16.81 -18.94 3.15
CA PHE A 87 -17.96 -18.41 3.90
C PHE A 87 -18.92 -17.70 2.95
N VAL A 88 -20.11 -18.27 2.76
CA VAL A 88 -21.14 -17.77 1.84
C VAL A 88 -22.38 -17.36 2.63
N SER A 89 -22.72 -16.07 2.54
CA SER A 89 -23.93 -15.48 3.14
C SER A 89 -25.18 -16.34 2.89
N LYS A 90 -25.95 -16.58 3.96
CA LYS A 90 -27.23 -17.32 3.99
C LYS A 90 -27.16 -18.78 3.53
N THR A 91 -25.96 -19.28 3.21
CA THR A 91 -25.75 -20.60 2.61
C THR A 91 -24.88 -21.47 3.50
N THR A 92 -23.76 -20.95 3.98
CA THR A 92 -22.86 -21.66 4.90
C THR A 92 -23.56 -21.90 6.22
N SER A 93 -23.65 -23.18 6.61
CA SER A 93 -24.10 -23.58 7.94
C SER A 93 -22.87 -23.79 8.82
N VAL A 94 -22.90 -23.26 10.03
CA VAL A 94 -21.76 -23.25 10.96
C VAL A 94 -22.08 -24.14 12.15
N LEU A 95 -21.09 -24.90 12.62
CA LEU A 95 -21.23 -25.72 13.83
C LEU A 95 -21.07 -24.84 15.08
N SER A 96 -21.87 -25.09 16.11
CA SER A 96 -21.72 -24.45 17.42
C SER A 96 -20.38 -24.79 18.07
N GLU A 97 -20.04 -24.05 19.12
CA GLU A 97 -18.86 -24.30 19.94
C GLU A 97 -18.87 -25.76 20.45
N GLY A 98 -17.79 -26.50 20.18
CA GLY A 98 -17.69 -27.93 20.51
C GLY A 98 -18.29 -28.89 19.47
N GLY A 99 -18.85 -28.40 18.36
CA GLY A 99 -19.23 -29.22 17.20
C GLY A 99 -20.50 -30.06 17.35
N VAL A 100 -21.30 -29.84 18.39
CA VAL A 100 -22.40 -30.72 18.79
C VAL A 100 -23.73 -30.38 18.09
N THR A 101 -23.95 -29.11 17.71
CA THR A 101 -25.21 -28.66 17.10
C THR A 101 -24.96 -27.74 15.89
N LEU A 102 -25.87 -27.81 14.90
CA LEU A 102 -25.85 -26.90 13.76
C LEU A 102 -26.38 -25.53 14.22
N GLU A 103 -25.53 -24.50 14.17
CA GLU A 103 -25.92 -23.11 14.42
C GLU A 103 -26.52 -22.46 13.17
N ALA A 104 -27.20 -21.34 13.39
CA ALA A 104 -27.97 -20.59 12.41
C ALA A 104 -27.16 -20.21 11.16
N LYS A 105 -27.89 -19.96 10.06
CA LYS A 105 -27.32 -19.35 8.85
C LYS A 105 -26.96 -17.90 9.14
N TRP A 106 -25.69 -17.54 8.96
CA TRP A 106 -25.23 -16.16 9.06
C TRP A 106 -25.65 -15.36 7.83
N ASP A 107 -26.05 -14.11 8.04
CA ASP A 107 -26.51 -13.21 6.99
C ASP A 107 -25.35 -12.60 6.18
N SER A 108 -24.14 -12.54 6.74
CA SER A 108 -22.98 -11.90 6.12
C SER A 108 -21.69 -12.33 6.80
N PHE A 109 -20.57 -12.24 6.10
CA PHE A 109 -19.22 -12.49 6.64
C PHE A 109 -18.28 -11.33 6.34
N ALA A 110 -17.43 -10.93 7.29
CA ALA A 110 -16.47 -9.85 7.10
C ALA A 110 -15.16 -10.07 7.88
N SER A 111 -14.23 -9.12 7.77
CA SER A 111 -12.98 -9.06 8.55
C SER A 111 -12.17 -10.37 8.51
N PRO A 112 -11.68 -10.78 7.33
CA PRO A 112 -10.90 -12.01 7.18
C PRO A 112 -9.58 -11.93 7.95
N SER A 113 -9.19 -13.07 8.55
CA SER A 113 -7.87 -13.27 9.15
C SER A 113 -7.39 -14.69 8.83
N LEU A 114 -6.13 -14.84 8.46
CA LEU A 114 -5.60 -16.10 7.93
C LEU A 114 -4.28 -16.45 8.62
N VAL A 115 -4.17 -17.69 9.11
CA VAL A 115 -2.97 -18.12 9.84
C VAL A 115 -2.63 -19.58 9.60
N SER A 116 -1.39 -19.97 9.88
CA SER A 116 -0.91 -21.34 9.74
C SER A 116 -0.12 -21.80 10.96
N ALA A 117 -0.47 -22.97 11.48
CA ALA A 117 0.22 -23.65 12.58
C ALA A 117 0.05 -25.16 12.48
N GLY A 118 1.08 -25.93 12.84
CA GLY A 118 0.97 -27.39 13.00
C GLY A 118 0.45 -28.15 11.76
N GLY A 119 0.73 -27.66 10.54
CA GLY A 119 0.22 -28.27 9.30
C GLY A 119 -1.27 -28.01 9.01
N VAL A 120 -1.85 -27.00 9.68
CA VAL A 120 -3.23 -26.52 9.50
C VAL A 120 -3.18 -25.04 9.16
N THR A 121 -3.88 -24.66 8.10
CA THR A 121 -4.20 -23.28 7.76
C THR A 121 -5.61 -22.99 8.25
N ALA A 122 -5.79 -21.98 9.10
CA ALA A 122 -7.09 -21.60 9.64
C ALA A 122 -7.51 -20.24 9.07
N ALA A 123 -8.68 -20.21 8.42
CA ALA A 123 -9.31 -19.00 7.91
C ALA A 123 -10.42 -18.57 8.87
N PHE A 124 -10.35 -17.34 9.36
CA PHE A 124 -11.31 -16.76 10.29
C PHE A 124 -12.10 -15.64 9.61
N ALA A 125 -13.34 -15.48 10.07
CA ALA A 125 -14.20 -14.37 9.67
C ALA A 125 -15.12 -13.99 10.83
N GLU A 126 -15.59 -12.75 10.80
CA GLU A 126 -16.75 -12.33 11.59
C GLU A 126 -18.03 -12.75 10.85
N GLY A 127 -18.83 -13.60 11.47
CA GLY A 127 -20.18 -13.94 11.01
C GLY A 127 -21.21 -13.01 11.62
N TYR A 128 -22.09 -12.44 10.81
CA TYR A 128 -23.13 -11.50 11.25
C TYR A 128 -24.53 -12.07 11.08
N VAL A 129 -25.41 -11.79 12.05
CA VAL A 129 -26.87 -11.89 11.90
C VAL A 129 -27.44 -10.48 11.99
N TYR A 130 -28.21 -10.07 10.99
CA TYR A 130 -28.81 -8.75 10.97
C TYR A 130 -29.88 -8.59 12.05
N GLY A 131 -30.02 -7.36 12.53
CA GLY A 131 -31.11 -6.99 13.43
C GLY A 131 -32.47 -7.21 12.78
N GLN A 132 -33.46 -7.58 13.59
CA GLN A 132 -34.84 -7.78 13.14
C GLN A 132 -35.69 -6.58 13.53
N TYR A 133 -36.50 -6.09 12.59
CA TYR A 133 -37.40 -4.97 12.78
C TYR A 133 -38.85 -5.41 12.59
N ASN A 134 -39.77 -4.81 13.33
CA ASN A 134 -41.19 -5.01 13.08
C ASN A 134 -41.65 -4.16 11.87
N THR A 135 -42.93 -4.26 11.51
CA THR A 135 -43.55 -3.49 10.43
C THR A 135 -43.61 -1.97 10.69
N GLU A 136 -43.31 -1.55 11.91
CA GLU A 136 -43.24 -0.15 12.34
C GLU A 136 -41.78 0.33 12.50
N GLU A 137 -40.82 -0.40 11.94
CA GLU A 137 -39.37 -0.11 12.00
C GLU A 137 -38.78 -0.08 13.42
N VAL A 138 -39.45 -0.69 14.39
CA VAL A 138 -38.94 -0.86 15.75
C VAL A 138 -38.05 -2.11 15.83
N LEU A 139 -36.83 -1.93 16.35
CA LEU A 139 -35.85 -3.01 16.53
C LEU A 139 -36.33 -4.05 17.55
N ILE A 140 -36.68 -5.24 17.07
CA ILE A 140 -37.13 -6.39 17.86
C ILE A 140 -35.93 -7.09 18.50
N LYS A 141 -34.94 -7.43 17.66
CA LYS A 141 -33.72 -8.14 18.03
C LYS A 141 -32.52 -7.39 17.46
N HIS A 142 -31.54 -7.11 18.30
CA HIS A 142 -30.30 -6.46 17.88
C HIS A 142 -29.49 -7.38 16.96
N PHE A 143 -28.62 -6.79 16.13
CA PHE A 143 -27.66 -7.57 15.36
C PHE A 143 -26.66 -8.26 16.31
N SER A 144 -26.15 -9.41 15.90
CA SER A 144 -25.20 -10.22 16.65
C SER A 144 -24.06 -10.67 15.75
N SER A 145 -22.88 -10.87 16.32
CA SER A 145 -21.77 -11.49 15.58
C SER A 145 -20.97 -12.48 16.40
N ALA A 146 -20.33 -13.42 15.68
CA ALA A 146 -19.45 -14.42 16.24
C ALA A 146 -18.19 -14.57 15.36
N VAL A 147 -17.11 -15.08 15.94
CA VAL A 147 -15.93 -15.46 15.15
C VAL A 147 -16.10 -16.89 14.69
N VAL A 148 -16.08 -17.08 13.39
CA VAL A 148 -16.15 -18.40 12.75
C VAL A 148 -14.80 -18.75 12.12
N ALA A 149 -14.49 -20.03 12.06
CA ALA A 149 -13.26 -20.53 11.46
C ALA A 149 -13.47 -21.76 10.60
N GLU A 150 -12.68 -21.85 9.53
CA GLU A 150 -12.56 -23.03 8.69
C GLU A 150 -11.10 -23.48 8.66
N TYR A 151 -10.86 -24.78 8.85
CA TYR A 151 -9.51 -25.34 8.97
C TYR A 151 -9.16 -26.18 7.76
N ILE A 152 -8.05 -25.87 7.14
CA ILE A 152 -7.58 -26.45 5.88
C ILE A 152 -6.25 -27.15 6.15
N ASP A 153 -6.10 -28.35 5.61
CA ASP A 153 -4.84 -29.07 5.72
C ASP A 153 -3.82 -28.39 4.81
N SER A 154 -2.70 -27.93 5.38
CA SER A 154 -1.71 -27.19 4.61
C SER A 154 -1.02 -28.08 3.55
N SER A 155 -1.12 -29.40 3.65
CA SER A 155 -0.60 -30.33 2.64
C SER A 155 -1.46 -30.40 1.38
N TRP A 156 -2.76 -30.09 1.44
CA TRP A 156 -3.68 -30.32 0.34
C TRP A 156 -3.34 -29.53 -0.93
N ASN A 157 -3.34 -30.22 -2.07
CA ASN A 157 -3.31 -29.54 -3.36
C ASN A 157 -4.64 -28.79 -3.60
N TRP A 158 -4.67 -27.93 -4.63
CA TRP A 158 -5.80 -27.04 -4.84
C TRP A 158 -7.11 -27.79 -5.15
N SER A 159 -7.05 -28.84 -5.97
CA SER A 159 -8.23 -29.65 -6.30
C SER A 159 -8.80 -30.41 -5.10
N THR A 160 -7.94 -30.89 -4.20
CA THR A 160 -8.36 -31.55 -2.95
C THR A 160 -9.05 -30.55 -2.03
N LEU A 161 -8.49 -29.35 -1.89
CA LEU A 161 -9.09 -28.29 -1.09
C LEU A 161 -10.48 -27.91 -1.64
N VAL A 162 -10.58 -27.61 -2.93
CA VAL A 162 -11.86 -27.27 -3.58
C VAL A 162 -12.87 -28.42 -3.44
N GLY A 163 -12.42 -29.66 -3.64
CA GLY A 163 -13.24 -30.85 -3.44
C GLY A 163 -13.78 -30.94 -2.00
N LYS A 164 -12.92 -30.73 -1.01
CA LYS A 164 -13.28 -30.82 0.42
C LYS A 164 -14.25 -29.73 0.85
N VAL A 165 -14.02 -28.47 0.45
CA VAL A 165 -14.93 -27.35 0.75
C VAL A 165 -16.32 -27.57 0.13
N SER A 166 -16.40 -28.28 -0.99
CA SER A 166 -17.68 -28.62 -1.63
C SER A 166 -18.45 -29.77 -0.97
N GLU A 167 -17.82 -30.53 -0.06
CA GLU A 167 -18.47 -31.63 0.66
C GLU A 167 -19.49 -31.09 1.67
N SER A 168 -20.71 -31.63 1.68
CA SER A 168 -21.77 -31.19 2.61
C SER A 168 -21.43 -31.43 4.09
N THR A 169 -20.57 -32.41 4.37
CA THR A 169 -20.03 -32.72 5.69
C THR A 169 -18.99 -31.73 6.17
N TRP A 170 -18.41 -30.94 5.27
CA TRP A 170 -17.44 -29.91 5.60
C TRP A 170 -18.17 -28.65 6.05
N LYS A 171 -17.88 -28.19 7.27
CA LYS A 171 -18.58 -27.09 7.94
C LYS A 171 -17.60 -26.25 8.75
N PRO A 172 -17.65 -24.91 8.64
CA PRO A 172 -16.95 -24.03 9.57
C PRO A 172 -17.49 -24.17 11.00
N GLN A 173 -16.72 -23.71 11.96
CA GLN A 173 -17.07 -23.75 13.39
C GLN A 173 -17.10 -22.35 13.99
N THR A 174 -17.98 -22.14 14.96
CA THR A 174 -17.94 -20.98 15.85
C THR A 174 -16.80 -21.17 16.86
N VAL A 175 -15.87 -20.21 16.90
CA VAL A 175 -14.69 -20.22 17.79
C VAL A 175 -14.89 -19.30 18.99
N LEU A 176 -15.46 -18.11 18.75
CA LEU A 176 -15.86 -17.19 19.82
C LEU A 176 -17.33 -16.86 19.63
N ASN A 177 -18.11 -17.06 20.69
CA ASN A 177 -19.49 -16.61 20.78
C ASN A 177 -19.67 -15.79 22.06
N THR A 178 -20.47 -14.75 21.97
CA THR A 178 -20.80 -13.83 23.06
C THR A 178 -22.26 -13.90 23.45
N THR A 179 -23.08 -14.76 22.82
CA THR A 179 -24.51 -14.87 23.14
C THR A 179 -24.78 -15.81 24.32
N ASP A 180 -25.41 -15.28 25.36
CA ASP A 180 -25.78 -15.98 26.60
C ASP A 180 -26.99 -16.93 26.44
N GLY A 181 -27.51 -17.10 25.21
CA GLY A 181 -28.76 -17.82 24.95
C GLY A 181 -30.03 -17.13 25.49
N THR A 182 -29.93 -15.90 25.99
CA THR A 182 -31.08 -15.11 26.50
C THR A 182 -31.51 -14.05 25.48
N ASN A 183 -32.82 -13.79 25.37
CA ASN A 183 -33.35 -12.80 24.41
C ASN A 183 -33.03 -11.33 24.77
N ASN A 184 -32.43 -11.09 25.93
CA ASN A 184 -32.20 -9.74 26.48
C ASN A 184 -30.74 -9.30 26.42
N ARG A 185 -29.82 -10.16 25.95
CA ARG A 185 -28.41 -9.80 25.73
C ARG A 185 -27.93 -10.43 24.43
N VAL A 186 -27.26 -9.62 23.63
CA VAL A 186 -26.68 -10.00 22.36
C VAL A 186 -25.23 -9.58 22.36
N GLY A 187 -24.37 -10.49 21.96
CA GLY A 187 -22.95 -10.23 21.84
C GLY A 187 -22.53 -9.87 20.43
N ILE A 188 -21.54 -8.99 20.35
CA ILE A 188 -20.89 -8.54 19.12
C ILE A 188 -19.40 -8.87 19.27
N LEU A 189 -18.82 -9.52 18.27
CA LEU A 189 -17.40 -9.84 18.19
C LEU A 189 -16.82 -9.22 16.92
N LEU A 190 -15.82 -8.37 17.06
CA LEU A 190 -15.27 -7.55 15.97
C LEU A 190 -13.85 -7.96 15.65
N ASN A 191 -13.52 -7.91 14.36
CA ASN A 191 -12.14 -7.89 13.86
C ASN A 191 -11.27 -9.02 14.42
N PRO A 192 -11.60 -10.30 14.12
CA PRO A 192 -10.73 -11.40 14.50
C PRO A 192 -9.32 -11.16 13.92
N THR A 193 -8.32 -11.21 14.80
CA THR A 193 -6.93 -10.96 14.48
C THR A 193 -6.11 -12.13 15.00
N THR A 194 -5.29 -12.74 14.15
CA THR A 194 -4.62 -14.01 14.49
C THR A 194 -3.12 -13.97 14.29
N THR A 195 -2.39 -14.70 15.13
CA THR A 195 -0.96 -14.98 14.95
C THR A 195 -0.63 -16.35 15.52
N THR A 196 0.56 -16.88 15.27
CA THR A 196 0.95 -18.24 15.68
C THR A 196 2.33 -18.31 16.30
N LYS A 197 2.53 -19.33 17.13
CA LYS A 197 3.85 -19.73 17.64
C LYS A 197 3.89 -21.24 17.82
N GLY A 198 4.72 -21.92 17.04
CA GLY A 198 4.75 -23.38 17.01
C GLY A 198 3.43 -23.99 16.53
N ASN A 199 2.81 -24.84 17.35
CA ASN A 199 1.50 -25.45 17.10
C ASN A 199 0.34 -24.66 17.72
N LYS A 200 0.59 -23.47 18.29
CA LYS A 200 -0.44 -22.64 18.92
C LYS A 200 -0.90 -21.52 18.00
N VAL A 201 -2.20 -21.28 18.00
CA VAL A 201 -2.88 -20.15 17.35
C VAL A 201 -3.38 -19.20 18.44
N PHE A 202 -3.04 -17.92 18.34
CA PHE A 202 -3.54 -16.86 19.21
C PHE A 202 -4.60 -16.09 18.42
N LEU A 203 -5.83 -16.00 18.95
CA LEU A 203 -6.94 -15.26 18.37
C LEU A 203 -7.36 -14.15 19.31
N LEU A 204 -7.23 -12.92 18.84
CA LEU A 204 -7.70 -11.71 19.52
C LEU A 204 -8.91 -11.15 18.77
N ALA A 205 -9.96 -10.77 19.50
CA ALA A 205 -11.12 -10.10 18.95
C ALA A 205 -11.60 -9.00 19.89
N GLY A 206 -12.16 -7.93 19.33
CA GLY A 206 -12.95 -6.99 20.12
C GLY A 206 -14.30 -7.60 20.46
N SER A 207 -14.87 -7.23 21.60
CA SER A 207 -16.22 -7.64 21.98
C SER A 207 -17.01 -6.49 22.59
N LEU A 208 -18.29 -6.47 22.29
CA LEU A 208 -19.26 -5.53 22.85
C LEU A 208 -20.55 -6.29 23.15
N ASP A 209 -21.06 -6.16 24.36
CA ASP A 209 -22.35 -6.72 24.72
C ASP A 209 -23.45 -5.67 24.65
N VAL A 210 -24.59 -6.05 24.10
CA VAL A 210 -25.76 -5.18 23.97
C VAL A 210 -26.91 -5.81 24.72
N TYR A 211 -27.50 -5.08 25.66
CA TYR A 211 -28.58 -5.57 26.50
C TYR A 211 -29.86 -4.76 26.35
N LYS A 212 -30.99 -5.45 26.46
CA LYS A 212 -32.32 -4.86 26.39
C LYS A 212 -32.71 -4.36 27.77
N LYS A 213 -32.92 -3.05 27.89
CA LYS A 213 -33.44 -2.40 29.10
C LYS A 213 -34.91 -2.74 29.32
N SER A 214 -35.38 -2.47 30.54
CA SER A 214 -36.79 -2.65 30.94
C SER A 214 -37.78 -1.81 30.14
N ASP A 215 -37.34 -0.69 29.54
CA ASP A 215 -38.15 0.15 28.64
C ASP A 215 -38.21 -0.37 27.19
N GLY A 216 -37.63 -1.54 26.94
CA GLY A 216 -37.58 -2.19 25.64
C GLY A 216 -36.46 -1.69 24.72
N LYS A 217 -35.69 -0.66 25.11
CA LYS A 217 -34.58 -0.12 24.31
C LYS A 217 -33.30 -0.93 24.53
N TRP A 218 -32.50 -1.04 23.48
CA TRP A 218 -31.17 -1.66 23.57
C TRP A 218 -30.14 -0.65 24.10
N LYS A 219 -29.19 -1.13 24.89
CA LYS A 219 -28.05 -0.37 25.40
C LYS A 219 -26.77 -1.14 25.16
N GLU A 220 -25.79 -0.44 24.63
CA GLU A 220 -24.44 -0.94 24.45
C GLU A 220 -23.68 -0.93 25.78
N GLY A 221 -22.89 -1.99 25.98
CA GLY A 221 -21.91 -2.13 27.05
C GLY A 221 -20.62 -1.37 26.74
N GLU A 222 -19.57 -1.74 27.46
CA GLU A 222 -18.21 -1.24 27.21
C GLU A 222 -17.51 -2.18 26.22
N PHE A 223 -16.56 -1.63 25.44
CA PHE A 223 -15.70 -2.45 24.60
C PHE A 223 -14.70 -3.24 25.45
N GLU A 224 -14.57 -4.53 25.14
CA GLU A 224 -13.62 -5.44 25.76
C GLU A 224 -12.76 -6.14 24.69
N LEU A 225 -11.60 -6.64 25.08
CA LEU A 225 -10.79 -7.53 24.25
C LEU A 225 -10.91 -8.96 24.77
N LYS A 226 -11.15 -9.90 23.85
CA LYS A 226 -11.17 -11.34 24.11
C LYS A 226 -9.99 -12.00 23.40
N LEU A 227 -9.20 -12.74 24.17
CA LEU A 227 -8.09 -13.55 23.70
C LEU A 227 -8.40 -15.01 23.98
N VAL A 228 -8.21 -15.86 22.97
CA VAL A 228 -8.24 -17.31 23.12
C VAL A 228 -7.03 -17.93 22.42
N VAL A 229 -6.51 -19.01 22.99
CA VAL A 229 -5.36 -19.74 22.44
C VAL A 229 -5.82 -21.13 22.04
N GLY A 230 -5.61 -21.48 20.77
CA GLY A 230 -5.89 -22.79 20.22
C GLY A 230 -4.61 -23.61 20.05
N GLU A 231 -4.67 -24.90 20.35
CA GLU A 231 -3.59 -25.84 20.07
C GLU A 231 -3.99 -26.77 18.93
N VAL A 232 -3.12 -26.91 17.93
CA VAL A 232 -3.37 -27.80 16.79
C VAL A 232 -3.18 -29.24 17.22
N THR A 233 -4.26 -30.02 17.17
CA THR A 233 -4.34 -31.43 17.59
C THR A 233 -4.85 -32.32 16.45
N LYS A 234 -4.40 -32.05 15.22
CA LYS A 234 -4.85 -32.74 14.00
C LYS A 234 -4.75 -34.28 14.14
N PRO A 235 -5.87 -35.02 14.15
CA PRO A 235 -5.86 -36.49 14.26
C PRO A 235 -5.40 -37.14 12.95
N SER A 236 -4.82 -38.34 13.04
CA SER A 236 -4.15 -39.00 11.91
C SER A 236 -5.09 -39.62 10.86
N ALA A 237 -6.40 -39.79 11.15
CA ALA A 237 -7.38 -40.30 10.19
C ALA A 237 -8.85 -40.02 10.60
N GLY A 238 -9.71 -39.69 9.63
CA GLY A 238 -11.15 -39.95 9.68
C GLY A 238 -12.06 -38.94 10.40
N GLU A 239 -11.52 -38.08 11.26
CA GLU A 239 -12.30 -37.00 11.88
C GLU A 239 -12.34 -35.77 10.98
N GLY A 240 -13.51 -35.14 10.88
CA GLY A 240 -13.71 -33.89 10.16
C GLY A 240 -12.80 -32.76 10.68
N PRO A 241 -12.73 -31.62 9.99
CA PRO A 241 -11.90 -30.49 10.41
C PRO A 241 -12.33 -29.96 11.77
N SER A 242 -13.60 -30.14 12.11
CA SER A 242 -14.22 -29.77 13.36
C SER A 242 -13.50 -30.42 14.56
N GLY A 243 -12.51 -29.73 15.13
CA GLY A 243 -11.68 -30.24 16.22
C GLY A 243 -10.17 -30.32 15.93
N TRP A 244 -9.70 -29.92 14.74
CA TRP A 244 -8.26 -29.86 14.45
C TRP A 244 -7.52 -28.83 15.32
N ILE A 245 -8.23 -27.83 15.81
CA ILE A 245 -7.72 -26.86 16.78
C ILE A 245 -8.58 -26.96 18.03
N LYS A 246 -7.94 -27.28 19.16
CA LYS A 246 -8.57 -27.29 20.48
C LYS A 246 -8.37 -25.93 21.12
N TRP A 247 -9.46 -25.17 21.25
CA TRP A 247 -9.45 -23.86 21.89
C TRP A 247 -9.45 -23.97 23.42
N GLY A 248 -8.63 -23.15 24.06
CA GLY A 248 -8.60 -22.98 25.51
C GLY A 248 -9.69 -22.03 26.01
N GLU A 249 -9.56 -21.61 27.27
CA GLU A 249 -10.49 -20.67 27.87
C GLU A 249 -10.35 -19.25 27.28
N ILE A 250 -11.49 -18.59 27.10
CA ILE A 250 -11.56 -17.19 26.68
C ILE A 250 -11.15 -16.33 27.87
N LYS A 251 -10.13 -15.48 27.69
CA LYS A 251 -9.62 -14.57 28.71
C LYS A 251 -9.52 -13.14 28.20
N SER A 252 -9.48 -12.18 29.11
CA SER A 252 -9.01 -10.84 28.78
C SER A 252 -7.49 -10.88 28.63
N PRO A 253 -6.89 -10.20 27.63
CA PRO A 253 -5.44 -10.06 27.57
C PRO A 253 -4.90 -9.11 28.64
N PHE A 254 -5.74 -8.24 29.22
CA PHE A 254 -5.32 -7.25 30.19
C PHE A 254 -5.32 -7.80 31.62
N ASN A 255 -4.27 -7.46 32.38
CA ASN A 255 -4.26 -7.69 33.82
C ASN A 255 -5.11 -6.62 34.55
N GLU A 256 -5.37 -6.84 35.84
CA GLU A 256 -6.20 -5.96 36.66
C GLU A 256 -5.68 -4.51 36.68
N THR A 257 -4.36 -4.31 36.73
CA THR A 257 -3.73 -2.99 36.74
C THR A 257 -3.97 -2.24 35.44
N THR A 258 -3.79 -2.89 34.29
CA THR A 258 -4.03 -2.31 32.96
C THR A 258 -5.51 -2.02 32.77
N LEU A 259 -6.40 -2.92 33.19
CA LEU A 259 -7.84 -2.68 33.17
C LEU A 259 -8.23 -1.47 34.04
N ALA A 260 -7.66 -1.34 35.23
CA ALA A 260 -7.91 -0.19 36.11
C ALA A 260 -7.41 1.12 35.47
N ALA A 261 -6.24 1.09 34.81
CA ALA A 261 -5.70 2.23 34.09
C ALA A 261 -6.60 2.65 32.92
N LEU A 262 -6.99 1.70 32.06
CA LEU A 262 -7.91 1.91 30.94
C LEU A 262 -9.26 2.46 31.41
N LYS A 263 -9.81 1.92 32.50
CA LYS A 263 -11.08 2.43 33.08
C LYS A 263 -10.93 3.85 33.63
N GLY A 264 -9.83 4.14 34.32
CA GLY A 264 -9.52 5.48 34.83
C GLY A 264 -9.37 6.52 33.71
N SER A 265 -8.68 6.16 32.63
CA SER A 265 -8.55 6.96 31.41
C SER A 265 -9.76 6.89 30.49
N SER A 266 -10.75 6.04 30.81
CA SER A 266 -11.91 5.67 29.98
C SER A 266 -11.50 5.43 28.52
N THR A 267 -10.43 4.66 28.36
CA THR A 267 -9.89 4.25 27.07
C THR A 267 -10.44 2.87 26.73
N GLU A 268 -11.02 2.76 25.55
CA GLU A 268 -11.59 1.51 25.02
C GLU A 268 -10.70 0.98 23.89
N CYS A 269 -10.47 -0.34 23.84
CA CYS A 269 -9.62 -0.95 22.81
C CYS A 269 -10.36 -2.02 22.02
N VAL A 270 -10.11 -2.06 20.71
CA VAL A 270 -10.60 -3.08 19.78
C VAL A 270 -9.44 -3.61 18.94
N ALA A 271 -9.50 -4.89 18.58
CA ALA A 271 -8.55 -5.48 17.65
C ALA A 271 -8.69 -4.84 16.26
N SER A 272 -7.57 -4.73 15.53
CA SER A 272 -7.55 -4.09 14.21
C SER A 272 -8.11 -4.94 13.08
N GLY A 273 -8.11 -6.26 13.23
CA GLY A 273 -8.34 -7.22 12.14
C GLY A 273 -7.04 -7.57 11.42
N ASP A 274 -7.13 -8.47 10.43
CA ASP A 274 -6.01 -9.06 9.68
C ASP A 274 -5.11 -9.95 10.56
N SER A 275 -3.80 -9.85 10.44
CA SER A 275 -2.83 -10.78 11.02
C SER A 275 -1.92 -10.06 12.01
N GLY A 276 -1.70 -10.67 13.16
CA GLY A 276 -0.64 -10.28 14.08
C GLY A 276 0.73 -10.80 13.64
N VAL A 277 1.77 -10.42 14.35
CA VAL A 277 3.18 -10.71 14.01
C VAL A 277 3.79 -11.61 15.08
N LEU A 278 4.44 -12.69 14.64
CA LEU A 278 5.46 -13.37 15.43
C LEU A 278 6.82 -12.81 15.01
N MET A 279 7.47 -12.08 15.92
CA MET A 279 8.78 -11.50 15.67
C MET A 279 9.90 -12.54 15.73
N GLU A 280 11.05 -12.24 15.12
CA GLU A 280 12.24 -13.10 15.12
C GLU A 280 12.74 -13.47 16.52
N ASP A 281 12.56 -12.59 17.50
CA ASP A 281 12.93 -12.83 18.90
C ASP A 281 11.89 -13.68 19.68
N GLY A 282 10.79 -14.03 19.03
CA GLY A 282 9.69 -14.82 19.61
C GLY A 282 8.58 -13.99 20.25
N THR A 283 8.64 -12.66 20.18
CA THR A 283 7.58 -11.76 20.65
C THR A 283 6.34 -11.86 19.78
N LEU A 284 5.16 -11.94 20.41
CA LEU A 284 3.85 -11.90 19.75
C LEU A 284 3.34 -10.46 19.75
N VAL A 285 2.86 -9.96 18.62
CA VAL A 285 2.37 -8.58 18.49
C VAL A 285 1.02 -8.57 17.77
N PHE A 286 0.05 -7.85 18.33
CA PHE A 286 -1.21 -7.49 17.68
C PHE A 286 -1.34 -5.98 17.59
N SER A 287 -1.94 -5.51 16.50
CA SER A 287 -2.35 -4.11 16.37
C SER A 287 -3.75 -3.88 16.93
N LEU A 288 -3.94 -2.71 17.54
CA LEU A 288 -5.18 -2.30 18.19
C LEU A 288 -5.58 -0.89 17.74
N MET A 289 -6.89 -0.63 17.79
CA MET A 289 -7.43 0.73 17.80
C MET A 289 -7.91 1.05 19.21
N ALA A 290 -7.54 2.22 19.71
CA ALA A 290 -7.89 2.71 21.04
C ALA A 290 -8.69 4.02 20.92
N ARG A 291 -9.78 4.13 21.67
CA ARG A 291 -10.63 5.33 21.76
C ARG A 291 -10.43 6.01 23.10
N ASP A 292 -10.26 7.32 23.11
CA ASP A 292 -10.21 8.13 24.34
C ASP A 292 -11.56 8.75 24.74
N LYS A 293 -11.61 9.43 25.90
CA LYS A 293 -12.81 10.15 26.39
C LYS A 293 -13.34 11.24 25.46
N ALA A 294 -12.48 11.78 24.60
CA ALA A 294 -12.83 12.80 23.63
C ALA A 294 -13.28 12.18 22.30
N GLU A 295 -13.51 10.87 22.26
CA GLU A 295 -13.91 10.08 21.10
C GLU A 295 -12.86 10.04 19.98
N ASN A 296 -11.62 10.44 20.25
CA ASN A 296 -10.55 10.32 19.27
C ASN A 296 -10.07 8.87 19.21
N ILE A 297 -9.76 8.41 18.00
CA ILE A 297 -9.26 7.05 17.79
C ILE A 297 -7.79 7.06 17.39
N TYR A 298 -7.00 6.20 18.03
CA TYR A 298 -5.58 6.03 17.81
C TYR A 298 -5.26 4.58 17.48
N SER A 299 -4.20 4.38 16.69
CA SER A 299 -3.61 3.06 16.46
C SER A 299 -2.45 2.82 17.42
N MET A 300 -2.35 1.60 17.95
CA MET A 300 -1.28 1.17 18.86
C MET A 300 -1.07 -0.35 18.75
N ILE A 301 -0.21 -0.91 19.60
CA ILE A 301 0.01 -2.37 19.64
C ILE A 301 -0.16 -2.92 21.05
N ILE A 302 -0.45 -4.21 21.12
CA ILE A 302 -0.35 -5.04 22.32
C ILE A 302 0.58 -6.21 22.01
N TYR A 303 1.48 -6.53 22.93
CA TYR A 303 2.48 -7.56 22.69
C TYR A 303 2.74 -8.45 23.90
N SER A 304 3.30 -9.62 23.66
CA SER A 304 3.69 -10.59 24.68
C SER A 304 5.05 -11.19 24.37
N THR A 305 5.95 -11.19 25.35
CA THR A 305 7.31 -11.75 25.28
C THR A 305 7.42 -13.11 25.98
N ASP A 306 6.32 -13.61 26.55
CA ASP A 306 6.26 -14.79 27.41
C ASP A 306 5.19 -15.80 26.96
N ASP A 307 5.14 -16.04 25.64
CA ASP A 307 4.25 -17.02 25.01
C ASP A 307 2.74 -16.77 25.24
N GLY A 308 2.35 -15.51 25.36
CA GLY A 308 0.96 -15.08 25.56
C GLY A 308 0.44 -15.28 26.98
N ALA A 309 1.34 -15.46 27.95
CA ALA A 309 0.99 -15.51 29.36
C ALA A 309 0.59 -14.11 29.88
N ASN A 310 1.42 -13.10 29.61
CA ASN A 310 1.17 -11.70 29.92
C ASN A 310 1.22 -10.84 28.66
N TRP A 311 0.37 -9.80 28.63
CA TRP A 311 0.31 -8.86 27.51
C TRP A 311 0.53 -7.42 28.00
N MET A 312 1.28 -6.67 27.22
CA MET A 312 1.65 -5.28 27.48
C MET A 312 1.16 -4.39 26.35
N LEU A 313 0.58 -3.25 26.71
CA LEU A 313 0.19 -2.21 25.76
C LEU A 313 1.41 -1.33 25.44
N SER A 314 1.54 -0.87 24.19
CA SER A 314 2.56 0.12 23.86
C SER A 314 2.27 1.49 24.48
N ASN A 315 3.31 2.21 24.89
CA ASN A 315 3.17 3.57 25.42
C ASN A 315 2.86 4.60 24.32
N GLY A 316 3.41 4.41 23.13
CA GLY A 316 3.21 5.29 22.00
C GLY A 316 2.00 4.89 21.14
N THR A 317 1.45 5.87 20.45
CA THR A 317 0.32 5.73 19.54
C THR A 317 0.58 6.44 18.22
N SER A 318 -0.23 6.15 17.21
CA SER A 318 -0.34 7.01 16.04
C SER A 318 -0.90 8.40 16.42
N PRO A 319 -0.84 9.38 15.51
CA PRO A 319 -1.70 10.56 15.59
C PRO A 319 -3.19 10.17 15.69
N ALA A 320 -4.01 11.09 16.21
CA ALA A 320 -5.46 10.95 16.27
C ALA A 320 -6.06 10.76 14.86
N GLU A 321 -7.19 10.07 14.78
CA GLU A 321 -7.95 9.79 13.56
C GLU A 321 -7.13 9.00 12.50
N CYS A 322 -6.25 8.12 12.98
CA CYS A 322 -5.53 7.13 12.18
C CYS A 322 -5.94 5.71 12.62
N LEU A 323 -6.62 5.01 11.72
CA LEU A 323 -7.39 3.78 11.96
C LEU A 323 -6.79 2.59 11.21
N ASN A 324 -7.37 1.40 11.43
CA ASN A 324 -7.06 0.15 10.72
C ASN A 324 -5.55 -0.16 10.61
N PRO A 325 -4.83 -0.21 11.75
CA PRO A 325 -3.41 -0.50 11.73
C PRO A 325 -3.13 -1.92 11.19
N ARG A 326 -2.11 -2.03 10.35
CA ARG A 326 -1.54 -3.29 9.87
C ARG A 326 -0.06 -3.30 10.21
N VAL A 327 0.41 -4.35 10.87
CA VAL A 327 1.77 -4.41 11.42
C VAL A 327 2.59 -5.55 10.84
N THR A 328 3.90 -5.32 10.66
CA THR A 328 4.85 -6.35 10.26
C THR A 328 6.24 -6.05 10.81
N GLU A 329 7.15 -7.04 10.81
CA GLU A 329 8.53 -6.86 11.28
C GLU A 329 9.52 -6.76 10.10
N TRP A 330 10.22 -5.64 9.99
CA TRP A 330 11.29 -5.43 9.02
C TRP A 330 12.58 -4.98 9.69
N GLU A 331 13.70 -5.67 9.43
CA GLU A 331 15.02 -5.32 9.99
C GLU A 331 15.04 -5.07 11.52
N ARG A 332 14.29 -5.88 12.28
CA ARG A 332 14.09 -5.76 13.75
C ARG A 332 13.34 -4.51 14.20
N SER A 333 12.69 -3.82 13.27
CA SER A 333 11.74 -2.76 13.54
C SER A 333 10.32 -3.23 13.26
N LEU A 334 9.36 -2.74 14.02
CA LEU A 334 7.95 -2.83 13.67
C LEU A 334 7.61 -1.75 12.66
N LEU A 335 6.95 -2.15 11.58
CA LEU A 335 6.29 -1.25 10.66
C LEU A 335 4.79 -1.27 10.91
N MET A 336 4.16 -0.10 10.88
CA MET A 336 2.72 0.05 10.98
C MET A 336 2.20 0.92 9.85
N ILE A 337 1.28 0.37 9.04
CA ILE A 337 0.47 1.14 8.09
C ILE A 337 -0.84 1.49 8.78
N VAL A 338 -1.23 2.77 8.76
CA VAL A 338 -2.52 3.26 9.28
C VAL A 338 -3.26 4.10 8.26
N ASP A 339 -4.59 4.07 8.33
CA ASP A 339 -5.51 4.85 7.50
C ASP A 339 -5.88 6.16 8.23
N CYS A 340 -5.32 7.30 7.82
CA CYS A 340 -5.61 8.60 8.44
C CYS A 340 -6.58 9.44 7.57
N GLU A 341 -7.03 10.60 8.10
CA GLU A 341 -7.95 11.49 7.39
C GLU A 341 -7.50 11.85 5.96
N ASP A 342 -6.20 12.16 5.80
CA ASP A 342 -5.60 12.56 4.53
C ASP A 342 -4.99 11.39 3.73
N GLY A 343 -5.23 10.13 4.11
CA GLY A 343 -4.70 8.92 3.47
C GLY A 343 -3.80 8.08 4.37
N GLN A 344 -3.17 7.04 3.82
CA GLN A 344 -2.35 6.11 4.61
C GLN A 344 -1.04 6.72 5.10
N ARG A 345 -0.52 6.25 6.22
CA ARG A 345 0.83 6.60 6.70
C ARG A 345 1.54 5.35 7.16
N VAL A 346 2.86 5.32 6.95
CA VAL A 346 3.73 4.25 7.41
C VAL A 346 4.60 4.78 8.54
N TYR A 347 4.62 4.06 9.66
CA TYR A 347 5.46 4.36 10.81
C TYR A 347 6.40 3.18 11.12
N GLU A 348 7.57 3.49 11.66
CA GLU A 348 8.56 2.55 12.15
C GLU A 348 8.76 2.75 13.65
N SER A 349 8.87 1.65 14.39
CA SER A 349 9.25 1.62 15.80
C SER A 349 10.33 0.57 16.05
N ARG A 350 11.40 0.97 16.76
CA ARG A 350 12.50 0.10 17.20
C ARG A 350 12.43 -0.28 18.68
N ASP A 351 11.45 0.26 19.39
CA ASP A 351 11.29 0.22 20.83
C ASP A 351 9.90 -0.29 21.24
N MET A 352 9.37 -1.22 20.44
CA MET A 352 8.08 -1.89 20.62
C MET A 352 6.91 -0.94 20.85
N GLY A 353 6.80 0.05 19.96
CA GLY A 353 5.71 1.01 19.94
C GLY A 353 5.81 2.09 21.01
N THR A 354 6.94 2.24 21.69
CA THR A 354 7.15 3.37 22.63
C THR A 354 7.26 4.68 21.86
N THR A 355 7.99 4.67 20.73
CA THR A 355 8.05 5.79 19.79
C THR A 355 7.75 5.31 18.37
N TRP A 356 6.98 6.12 17.64
CA TRP A 356 6.64 5.90 16.25
C TRP A 356 7.21 7.04 15.40
N THR A 357 8.03 6.69 14.42
CA THR A 357 8.63 7.65 13.49
C THR A 357 8.11 7.40 12.08
N LYS A 358 7.88 8.46 11.30
CA LYS A 358 7.38 8.30 9.93
C LYS A 358 8.42 7.56 9.09
N ALA A 359 8.06 6.40 8.55
CA ALA A 359 8.94 5.55 7.76
C ALA A 359 8.99 6.04 6.31
N VAL A 360 9.73 7.12 6.05
CA VAL A 360 9.83 7.70 4.69
C VAL A 360 10.62 6.80 3.74
N ARG A 361 11.48 5.93 4.28
CA ARG A 361 12.34 5.02 3.49
C ARG A 361 11.73 3.63 3.31
N THR A 362 10.95 3.17 4.29
CA THR A 362 10.47 1.79 4.35
C THR A 362 9.09 1.66 3.69
N LEU A 363 8.89 0.62 2.88
CA LEU A 363 7.70 0.45 2.01
C LEU A 363 7.56 1.54 0.94
N SER A 364 8.67 1.80 0.22
CA SER A 364 8.72 2.59 -1.01
C SER A 364 7.77 1.99 -2.06
N GLY A 365 6.53 2.49 -2.10
CA GLY A 365 5.44 1.87 -2.86
C GLY A 365 4.04 2.27 -2.42
N VAL A 366 3.86 2.44 -1.11
CA VAL A 366 2.54 2.52 -0.48
C VAL A 366 1.94 3.90 -0.59
N TRP A 367 0.81 4.03 -1.27
CA TRP A 367 0.06 5.28 -1.44
C TRP A 367 -0.43 5.87 -0.13
N THR A 368 0.05 7.07 0.18
CA THR A 368 -0.23 7.74 1.45
C THR A 368 -1.27 8.85 1.37
N LYS A 369 -1.68 9.29 0.15
CA LYS A 369 -2.62 10.41 -0.02
C LYS A 369 -3.52 10.26 -1.28
N PRO A 370 -4.83 10.57 -1.22
CA PRO A 370 -5.72 10.68 -2.38
C PRO A 370 -5.38 11.92 -3.25
N GLN A 371 -5.92 12.04 -4.48
CA GLN A 371 -5.78 13.30 -5.25
C GLN A 371 -6.64 14.40 -4.60
N PRO A 372 -6.27 15.69 -4.79
CA PRO A 372 -7.19 16.78 -4.51
C PRO A 372 -8.49 16.61 -5.32
N GLY A 373 -9.62 16.41 -4.63
CA GLY A 373 -10.93 16.20 -5.25
C GLY A 373 -11.36 14.73 -5.41
N ASP A 374 -10.47 13.76 -5.17
CA ASP A 374 -10.83 12.36 -5.11
C ASP A 374 -11.44 12.01 -3.74
N SER A 375 -12.54 11.26 -3.73
CA SER A 375 -13.05 10.66 -2.49
C SER A 375 -12.05 9.64 -1.96
N LYS A 376 -11.82 9.57 -0.62
CA LYS A 376 -11.01 8.54 0.07
C LYS A 376 -11.22 7.11 -0.50
N LYS A 377 -12.47 6.86 -0.89
CA LYS A 377 -13.05 5.64 -1.42
C LYS A 377 -12.48 5.15 -2.78
N GLY A 378 -11.73 5.99 -3.49
CA GLY A 378 -11.04 5.65 -4.75
C GLY A 378 -9.52 5.62 -4.64
N SER A 379 -8.98 5.70 -3.41
CA SER A 379 -7.53 5.81 -3.21
C SER A 379 -6.82 4.47 -3.35
N LEU A 380 -5.66 4.54 -4.00
CA LEU A 380 -4.61 3.54 -3.94
C LEU A 380 -4.24 3.38 -2.46
N HIS A 381 -4.50 2.22 -1.85
CA HIS A 381 -4.18 1.96 -0.45
C HIS A 381 -3.80 0.50 -0.27
N VAL A 382 -2.96 0.22 0.72
CA VAL A 382 -2.56 -1.13 1.09
C VAL A 382 -3.63 -1.78 1.95
N GLU A 383 -4.07 -2.95 1.53
CA GLU A 383 -5.10 -3.73 2.23
C GLU A 383 -4.51 -4.76 3.18
N ALA A 384 -3.41 -5.41 2.77
CA ALA A 384 -2.74 -6.48 3.51
C ALA A 384 -1.22 -6.35 3.37
N LEU A 385 -0.48 -6.68 4.43
CA LEU A 385 0.99 -6.61 4.48
C LEU A 385 1.54 -7.78 5.29
N ILE A 386 2.50 -8.51 4.73
CA ILE A 386 3.27 -9.54 5.45
C ILE A 386 4.76 -9.47 5.10
N THR A 387 5.57 -10.11 5.92
CA THR A 387 6.97 -10.42 5.62
C THR A 387 7.15 -11.90 5.44
N ALA A 388 7.99 -12.30 4.49
CA ALA A 388 8.29 -13.68 4.17
C ALA A 388 9.76 -13.86 3.80
N THR A 389 10.28 -15.07 4.00
CA THR A 389 11.56 -15.48 3.41
C THR A 389 11.29 -16.41 2.23
N ILE A 390 11.60 -15.94 1.02
CA ILE A 390 11.36 -16.65 -0.24
C ILE A 390 12.69 -16.76 -0.99
N GLU A 391 13.06 -17.96 -1.44
CA GLU A 391 14.36 -18.23 -2.08
C GLU A 391 15.55 -17.72 -1.24
N GLY A 392 15.45 -17.84 0.10
CA GLY A 392 16.50 -17.38 1.03
C GLY A 392 16.61 -15.87 1.22
N ARG A 393 15.72 -15.07 0.61
CA ARG A 393 15.67 -13.61 0.77
C ARG A 393 14.45 -13.19 1.59
N LYS A 394 14.66 -12.34 2.60
CA LYS A 394 13.57 -11.68 3.35
C LYS A 394 12.98 -10.57 2.49
N VAL A 395 11.66 -10.57 2.33
CA VAL A 395 10.89 -9.60 1.53
C VAL A 395 9.59 -9.22 2.23
N MET A 396 9.05 -8.06 1.89
CA MET A 396 7.68 -7.66 2.19
C MET A 396 6.79 -7.96 1.00
N LEU A 397 5.61 -8.52 1.26
CA LEU A 397 4.53 -8.73 0.30
C LEU A 397 3.32 -7.91 0.73
N TYR A 398 2.71 -7.20 -0.20
CA TYR A 398 1.52 -6.41 0.11
C TYR A 398 0.51 -6.38 -1.03
N ILE A 399 -0.76 -6.27 -0.66
CA ILE A 399 -1.87 -6.02 -1.59
C ILE A 399 -2.17 -4.54 -1.59
N GLN A 400 -2.18 -3.92 -2.77
CA GLN A 400 -2.50 -2.51 -2.92
C GLN A 400 -3.54 -2.29 -4.01
N ARG A 401 -4.49 -1.38 -3.77
CA ARG A 401 -5.38 -0.94 -4.85
C ARG A 401 -4.61 -0.22 -5.94
N GLY A 402 -4.99 -0.47 -7.19
CA GLY A 402 -4.42 0.11 -8.40
C GLY A 402 -5.52 0.47 -9.41
N TYR A 403 -5.22 1.42 -10.30
CA TYR A 403 -6.09 1.71 -11.44
C TYR A 403 -5.98 0.59 -12.49
N ILE A 404 -7.10 0.26 -13.12
CA ILE A 404 -7.12 -0.50 -14.38
C ILE A 404 -7.01 0.51 -15.52
N SER A 405 -6.24 0.21 -16.56
CA SER A 405 -6.03 1.12 -17.70
C SER A 405 -7.36 1.62 -18.28
N GLY A 406 -7.51 2.94 -18.37
CA GLY A 406 -8.74 3.62 -18.84
C GLY A 406 -9.82 3.85 -17.77
N GLU A 407 -9.67 3.29 -16.57
CA GLU A 407 -10.61 3.50 -15.45
C GLU A 407 -10.20 4.67 -14.55
N LYS A 408 -11.21 5.39 -14.03
CA LYS A 408 -11.03 6.50 -13.10
C LYS A 408 -11.06 6.08 -11.62
N ARG A 409 -11.17 4.78 -11.34
CA ARG A 409 -11.24 4.23 -9.99
C ARG A 409 -10.23 3.11 -9.83
N ALA A 410 -9.59 3.06 -8.66
CA ALA A 410 -8.68 1.99 -8.30
C ALA A 410 -9.48 0.75 -7.88
N THR A 411 -9.96 -0.01 -8.87
CA THR A 411 -10.82 -1.18 -8.71
C THR A 411 -10.02 -2.49 -8.64
N ALA A 412 -8.77 -2.51 -9.07
CA ALA A 412 -7.93 -3.71 -9.04
C ALA A 412 -7.07 -3.79 -7.78
N LEU A 413 -6.88 -5.01 -7.27
CA LEU A 413 -5.91 -5.33 -6.23
C LEU A 413 -4.63 -5.83 -6.89
N TYR A 414 -3.50 -5.18 -6.62
CA TYR A 414 -2.19 -5.57 -7.13
C TYR A 414 -1.38 -6.22 -6.03
N LEU A 415 -0.70 -7.33 -6.36
CA LEU A 415 0.30 -7.93 -5.50
C LEU A 415 1.68 -7.34 -5.79
N TRP A 416 2.34 -6.91 -4.73
CA TRP A 416 3.68 -6.33 -4.77
C TRP A 416 4.65 -7.14 -3.93
N VAL A 417 5.92 -7.17 -4.37
CA VAL A 417 7.05 -7.70 -3.59
C VAL A 417 8.15 -6.64 -3.51
N THR A 418 8.71 -6.45 -2.32
CA THR A 418 9.82 -5.49 -2.11
C THR A 418 10.83 -6.00 -1.08
N ASP A 419 12.11 -5.72 -1.33
CA ASP A 419 13.21 -5.93 -0.38
C ASP A 419 13.67 -4.61 0.28
N ASN A 420 12.79 -3.60 0.28
CA ASN A 420 13.04 -2.22 0.72
C ASN A 420 13.93 -1.38 -0.22
N ASN A 421 14.57 -1.99 -1.23
CA ASN A 421 15.28 -1.27 -2.28
C ASN A 421 14.49 -1.32 -3.59
N ARG A 422 14.19 -2.53 -4.06
CA ARG A 422 13.42 -2.79 -5.28
C ARG A 422 11.97 -3.08 -4.93
N SER A 423 11.06 -2.75 -5.83
CA SER A 423 9.63 -3.01 -5.69
C SER A 423 9.12 -3.50 -7.03
N PHE A 424 8.63 -4.74 -7.07
CA PHE A 424 8.08 -5.35 -8.27
C PHE A 424 6.57 -5.54 -8.11
N SER A 425 5.81 -5.06 -9.10
CA SER A 425 4.37 -5.30 -9.22
C SER A 425 4.15 -6.46 -10.17
N LEU A 426 3.41 -7.48 -9.72
CA LEU A 426 3.06 -8.60 -10.59
C LEU A 426 1.94 -8.27 -11.57
N GLY A 427 1.05 -7.35 -11.18
CA GLY A 427 -0.22 -7.10 -11.85
C GLY A 427 -1.43 -7.33 -10.93
N PRO A 428 -2.64 -7.20 -11.48
CA PRO A 428 -3.87 -7.35 -10.72
C PRO A 428 -4.14 -8.82 -10.36
N VAL A 429 -4.38 -9.07 -9.07
CA VAL A 429 -4.77 -10.36 -8.48
C VAL A 429 -6.23 -10.39 -8.01
N ALA A 430 -6.99 -9.32 -8.22
CA ALA A 430 -8.45 -9.27 -8.11
C ALA A 430 -8.97 -7.96 -8.73
N THR A 431 -10.24 -7.94 -9.15
CA THR A 431 -10.93 -6.71 -9.58
C THR A 431 -12.26 -6.54 -8.86
N GLU A 432 -12.56 -5.31 -8.44
CA GLU A 432 -13.83 -4.87 -7.88
C GLU A 432 -14.89 -4.81 -8.98
N ASN A 433 -15.94 -5.61 -8.83
CA ASN A 433 -17.10 -5.49 -9.70
C ASN A 433 -17.92 -4.25 -9.32
N ALA A 434 -18.53 -3.59 -10.31
CA ALA A 434 -19.21 -2.29 -10.20
C ALA A 434 -20.34 -2.17 -9.14
N VAL A 435 -20.65 -3.23 -8.38
CA VAL A 435 -21.86 -3.32 -7.56
C VAL A 435 -21.65 -3.03 -6.07
N ARG A 436 -20.49 -3.22 -5.41
CA ARG A 436 -20.29 -2.80 -3.99
C ARG A 436 -18.83 -2.93 -3.51
N ARG A 437 -18.57 -2.28 -2.36
CA ARG A 437 -17.33 -1.65 -1.83
C ARG A 437 -16.38 -2.60 -1.10
N GLU A 438 -15.12 -2.20 -1.08
CA GLU A 438 -14.05 -2.47 -0.09
C GLU A 438 -13.91 -3.92 0.42
N PHE A 439 -12.96 -4.64 -0.21
CA PHE A 439 -12.57 -5.98 0.19
C PHE A 439 -11.48 -5.91 1.25
N ALA A 440 -11.82 -6.22 2.50
CA ALA A 440 -10.77 -6.54 3.46
C ALA A 440 -10.03 -7.80 2.96
N SER A 441 -8.70 -7.77 3.01
CA SER A 441 -7.82 -8.81 2.48
C SER A 441 -6.85 -9.24 3.58
N SER A 442 -6.49 -10.53 3.60
CA SER A 442 -5.47 -11.08 4.47
C SER A 442 -4.52 -11.97 3.65
N LEU A 443 -3.21 -11.76 3.80
CA LEU A 443 -2.17 -12.49 3.08
C LEU A 443 -1.51 -13.50 4.01
N LEU A 444 -1.17 -14.68 3.49
CA LEU A 444 -0.40 -15.67 4.22
C LEU A 444 0.62 -16.34 3.31
N TYR A 445 1.89 -16.29 3.71
CA TYR A 445 2.94 -17.15 3.18
C TYR A 445 3.30 -18.21 4.22
N SER A 446 3.00 -19.47 3.93
CA SER A 446 3.31 -20.61 4.80
C SER A 446 3.53 -21.87 3.98
N ASP A 447 4.40 -22.77 4.45
CA ASP A 447 4.69 -24.06 3.81
C ASP A 447 5.04 -23.93 2.31
N GLY A 448 5.74 -22.85 1.94
CA GLY A 448 6.14 -22.57 0.56
C GLY A 448 4.99 -22.16 -0.37
N ARG A 449 3.84 -21.76 0.17
CA ARG A 449 2.62 -21.38 -0.56
C ARG A 449 2.14 -20.00 -0.16
N LEU A 450 1.66 -19.24 -1.14
CA LEU A 450 1.07 -17.91 -0.94
C LEU A 450 -0.45 -18.00 -1.09
N HIS A 451 -1.17 -17.47 -0.10
CA HIS A 451 -2.62 -17.44 -0.05
C HIS A 451 -3.13 -16.03 0.16
N LEU A 452 -4.27 -15.74 -0.45
CA LEU A 452 -5.02 -14.50 -0.27
C LEU A 452 -6.44 -14.85 0.18
N LEU A 453 -6.81 -14.42 1.38
CA LEU A 453 -8.17 -14.51 1.89
C LEU A 453 -8.83 -13.14 1.69
N GLN A 454 -9.93 -13.10 0.95
CA GLN A 454 -10.55 -11.87 0.51
C GLN A 454 -12.04 -11.85 0.85
N GLN A 455 -12.47 -10.76 1.48
CA GLN A 455 -13.90 -10.46 1.56
C GLN A 455 -14.40 -10.04 0.18
N ARG A 456 -15.53 -10.56 -0.28
CA ARG A 456 -16.16 -10.23 -1.56
C ARG A 456 -17.65 -10.01 -1.39
N ASP A 457 -18.29 -9.38 -2.37
CA ASP A 457 -19.74 -9.20 -2.41
C ASP A 457 -20.37 -10.05 -3.51
N ASN A 458 -21.50 -10.68 -3.21
CA ASN A 458 -22.35 -11.35 -4.20
C ASN A 458 -23.83 -10.92 -4.07
N ASP A 459 -24.71 -11.55 -4.83
CA ASP A 459 -26.16 -11.32 -4.83
C ASP A 459 -26.83 -11.60 -3.47
N LYS A 460 -26.19 -12.39 -2.60
CA LYS A 460 -26.74 -12.84 -1.31
C LYS A 460 -26.22 -12.04 -0.12
N GLY A 461 -25.02 -11.48 -0.21
CA GLY A 461 -24.35 -10.68 0.83
C GLY A 461 -22.83 -10.69 0.70
N ARG A 462 -22.13 -10.39 1.80
CA ARG A 462 -20.67 -10.52 1.85
C ARG A 462 -20.27 -11.98 2.02
N VAL A 463 -19.25 -12.37 1.29
CA VAL A 463 -18.62 -13.70 1.32
C VAL A 463 -17.13 -13.56 1.59
N ILE A 464 -16.49 -14.64 2.02
CA ILE A 464 -15.04 -14.72 2.14
C ILE A 464 -14.55 -15.82 1.22
N SER A 465 -13.68 -15.44 0.28
CA SER A 465 -13.08 -16.34 -0.71
C SER A 465 -11.59 -16.51 -0.42
N LEU A 466 -11.08 -17.74 -0.60
CA LEU A 466 -9.66 -18.04 -0.53
C LEU A 466 -9.12 -18.27 -1.94
N SER A 467 -7.98 -17.66 -2.25
CA SER A 467 -7.21 -17.88 -3.48
C SER A 467 -5.83 -18.44 -3.14
N ARG A 468 -5.30 -19.31 -4.01
CA ARG A 468 -3.91 -19.78 -3.94
C ARG A 468 -3.10 -19.20 -5.08
N LEU A 469 -2.19 -18.28 -4.74
CA LEU A 469 -1.42 -17.48 -5.69
C LEU A 469 -0.18 -18.23 -6.19
N THR A 470 -0.40 -19.37 -6.86
CA THR A 470 0.68 -20.31 -7.24
C THR A 470 1.53 -19.76 -8.38
N GLU A 471 0.90 -19.21 -9.41
CA GLU A 471 1.59 -18.66 -10.58
C GLU A 471 2.32 -17.37 -10.20
N GLU A 472 1.67 -16.53 -9.42
CA GLU A 472 2.22 -15.31 -8.84
C GLU A 472 3.45 -15.60 -7.98
N LEU A 473 3.37 -16.62 -7.11
CA LEU A 473 4.51 -17.02 -6.29
C LEU A 473 5.68 -17.54 -7.15
N ASN A 474 5.41 -18.26 -8.23
CA ASN A 474 6.46 -18.70 -9.15
C ASN A 474 7.14 -17.51 -9.85
N THR A 475 6.37 -16.51 -10.26
CA THR A 475 6.89 -15.26 -10.81
C THR A 475 7.73 -14.53 -9.77
N ILE A 476 7.26 -14.41 -8.51
CA ILE A 476 8.04 -13.81 -7.41
C ILE A 476 9.38 -14.55 -7.24
N LYS A 477 9.37 -15.88 -7.18
CA LYS A 477 10.61 -16.68 -7.07
C LYS A 477 11.58 -16.38 -8.22
N SER A 478 11.07 -16.29 -9.45
CA SER A 478 11.88 -15.93 -10.62
C SER A 478 12.50 -14.54 -10.49
N VAL A 479 11.71 -13.54 -10.08
CA VAL A 479 12.18 -12.16 -9.88
C VAL A 479 13.23 -12.08 -8.78
N LEU A 480 13.00 -12.74 -7.63
CA LEU A 480 13.96 -12.76 -6.52
C LEU A 480 15.26 -13.48 -6.90
N SER A 481 15.18 -14.54 -7.70
CA SER A 481 16.37 -15.18 -8.27
C SER A 481 17.16 -14.20 -9.16
N THR A 482 16.48 -13.44 -10.02
CA THR A 482 17.12 -12.40 -10.84
C THR A 482 17.80 -11.35 -9.95
N TRP A 483 17.12 -10.86 -8.91
CA TRP A 483 17.71 -9.89 -7.98
C TRP A 483 18.99 -10.43 -7.32
N ALA A 484 18.96 -11.67 -6.85
CA ALA A 484 20.13 -12.31 -6.25
C ALA A 484 21.29 -12.47 -7.23
N GLN A 485 21.01 -12.89 -8.47
CA GLN A 485 22.02 -13.04 -9.52
C GLN A 485 22.63 -11.68 -9.90
N LYS A 486 21.82 -10.63 -10.04
CA LYS A 486 22.30 -9.28 -10.36
C LYS A 486 23.09 -8.67 -9.21
N ASP A 487 22.64 -8.83 -7.97
CA ASP A 487 23.41 -8.41 -6.80
C ASP A 487 24.78 -9.10 -6.74
N ALA A 488 24.84 -10.42 -6.99
CA ALA A 488 26.10 -11.15 -7.05
C ALA A 488 27.01 -10.67 -8.21
N PHE A 489 26.43 -10.45 -9.39
CA PHE A 489 27.15 -9.93 -10.55
C PHE A 489 27.78 -8.56 -10.27
N PHE A 490 27.01 -7.60 -9.76
CA PHE A 490 27.51 -6.26 -9.44
C PHE A 490 28.52 -6.28 -8.29
N SER A 491 28.29 -7.09 -7.26
CA SER A 491 29.24 -7.25 -6.16
C SER A 491 30.59 -7.81 -6.63
N ASN A 492 30.59 -8.73 -7.61
CA ASN A 492 31.82 -9.25 -8.23
C ASN A 492 32.60 -8.17 -9.00
N LEU A 493 31.96 -7.08 -9.40
CA LEU A 493 32.58 -5.91 -10.04
C LEU A 493 32.88 -4.78 -9.05
N SER A 494 32.85 -5.08 -7.74
CA SER A 494 33.02 -4.12 -6.65
C SER A 494 31.94 -3.02 -6.61
N ILE A 495 30.83 -3.19 -7.35
CA ILE A 495 29.73 -2.23 -7.39
C ILE A 495 28.86 -2.42 -6.15
N PRO A 496 28.59 -1.37 -5.36
CA PRO A 496 27.76 -1.49 -4.17
C PRO A 496 26.32 -1.86 -4.53
N THR A 497 25.77 -2.87 -3.86
CA THR A 497 24.37 -3.29 -4.07
C THR A 497 23.42 -2.78 -2.99
N ALA A 498 23.96 -2.34 -1.85
CA ALA A 498 23.18 -1.71 -0.80
C ALA A 498 22.52 -0.42 -1.34
N GLY A 499 21.20 -0.37 -1.29
CA GLY A 499 20.42 0.76 -1.78
C GLY A 499 20.28 0.86 -3.31
N LEU A 500 20.81 -0.10 -4.08
CA LEU A 500 20.69 -0.11 -5.54
C LEU A 500 19.27 -0.50 -5.94
N VAL A 501 18.53 0.38 -6.60
CA VAL A 501 17.10 0.22 -6.94
C VAL A 501 16.92 -0.35 -8.34
N ALA A 502 17.62 0.19 -9.33
CA ALA A 502 17.47 -0.20 -10.74
C ALA A 502 18.77 0.03 -11.51
N VAL A 503 18.93 -0.72 -12.61
CA VAL A 503 20.07 -0.57 -13.53
C VAL A 503 19.59 -0.64 -14.96
N LEU A 504 19.93 0.36 -15.78
CA LEU A 504 19.72 0.33 -17.24
C LEU A 504 21.06 0.11 -17.94
N SER A 505 21.23 -1.01 -18.61
CA SER A 505 22.48 -1.38 -19.30
C SER A 505 22.20 -1.99 -20.68
N GLY A 506 22.62 -3.22 -20.96
CA GLY A 506 22.50 -3.84 -22.30
C GLY A 506 21.09 -4.29 -22.69
N ALA A 507 20.16 -4.37 -21.75
CA ALA A 507 18.79 -4.82 -22.01
C ALA A 507 17.91 -3.69 -22.60
N ALA A 508 17.89 -3.53 -23.92
CA ALA A 508 16.99 -2.61 -24.62
C ALA A 508 16.38 -3.26 -25.86
N SER A 509 15.10 -2.97 -26.12
CA SER A 509 14.31 -3.46 -27.26
C SER A 509 13.18 -2.48 -27.60
N GLY A 510 13.02 -2.15 -28.89
CA GLY A 510 11.97 -1.25 -29.36
C GLY A 510 12.05 0.13 -28.70
N ASP A 511 10.96 0.52 -28.06
CA ASP A 511 10.79 1.77 -27.29
C ASP A 511 11.08 1.61 -25.80
N THR A 512 11.73 0.51 -25.39
CA THR A 512 11.94 0.17 -23.98
C THR A 512 13.42 -0.07 -23.68
N TRP A 513 13.93 0.63 -22.65
CA TRP A 513 15.18 0.29 -21.97
C TRP A 513 14.83 -0.42 -20.67
N SER A 514 15.11 -1.72 -20.62
CA SER A 514 14.68 -2.59 -19.53
C SER A 514 15.60 -2.47 -18.32
N ASP A 515 15.00 -2.44 -17.14
CA ASP A 515 15.72 -2.57 -15.88
C ASP A 515 16.24 -4.00 -15.69
N GLU A 516 17.53 -4.13 -15.35
CA GLU A 516 18.17 -5.40 -15.07
C GLU A 516 17.57 -6.10 -13.84
N TYR A 517 16.90 -5.37 -12.95
CA TYR A 517 16.12 -5.87 -11.81
C TYR A 517 14.62 -6.06 -12.11
N LEU A 518 14.17 -5.80 -13.34
CA LEU A 518 12.79 -5.98 -13.83
C LEU A 518 11.72 -5.08 -13.20
N CYS A 519 12.11 -4.04 -12.46
CA CYS A 519 11.17 -3.21 -11.70
C CYS A 519 10.79 -1.92 -12.43
N LEU A 520 11.78 -1.21 -12.99
CA LEU A 520 11.62 0.15 -13.49
C LEU A 520 12.13 0.31 -14.93
N ASN A 521 11.32 -0.03 -15.92
CA ASN A 521 11.68 0.18 -17.32
C ASN A 521 11.62 1.68 -17.69
N ALA A 522 12.47 2.10 -18.62
CA ALA A 522 12.44 3.45 -19.20
C ALA A 522 11.91 3.42 -20.63
N THR A 523 11.22 4.49 -21.02
CA THR A 523 10.71 4.69 -22.38
C THR A 523 11.76 5.38 -23.23
N VAL A 524 11.95 4.89 -24.45
CA VAL A 524 13.00 5.30 -25.37
C VAL A 524 12.37 5.90 -26.63
N THR A 525 12.84 7.09 -27.01
CA THR A 525 12.46 7.75 -28.26
C THR A 525 13.69 7.89 -29.14
N ASN A 526 13.64 7.33 -30.35
CA ASN A 526 14.65 7.50 -31.40
C ASN A 526 16.10 7.21 -30.95
N ALA A 527 16.37 6.00 -30.44
CA ALA A 527 17.72 5.60 -30.04
C ALA A 527 18.21 4.37 -30.80
N THR A 528 19.53 4.24 -30.91
CA THR A 528 20.19 3.04 -31.43
C THR A 528 20.84 2.29 -30.28
N LYS A 529 20.60 0.98 -30.19
CA LYS A 529 21.21 0.13 -29.18
C LYS A 529 22.73 0.06 -29.40
N VAL A 530 23.48 0.22 -28.32
CA VAL A 530 24.94 -0.01 -28.27
C VAL A 530 25.27 -0.97 -27.13
N GLU A 531 26.52 -1.38 -27.04
CA GLU A 531 27.00 -2.14 -25.88
C GLU A 531 26.74 -1.35 -24.59
N ASP A 532 26.06 -2.00 -23.65
CA ASP A 532 25.67 -1.48 -22.34
C ASP A 532 24.83 -0.19 -22.31
N GLY A 533 24.15 0.15 -23.42
CA GLY A 533 23.20 1.25 -23.41
C GLY A 533 22.70 1.70 -24.77
N LEU A 534 22.51 3.01 -24.92
CA LEU A 534 21.84 3.63 -26.06
C LEU A 534 22.64 4.81 -26.61
N LYS A 535 22.65 4.94 -27.93
CA LYS A 535 23.10 6.13 -28.65
C LYS A 535 21.89 6.90 -29.17
N LEU A 536 21.71 8.11 -28.66
CA LEU A 536 20.68 9.06 -29.05
C LEU A 536 21.19 9.83 -30.28
N THR A 537 20.47 9.78 -31.40
CA THR A 537 21.01 10.23 -32.70
C THR A 537 20.33 11.46 -33.29
N GLY A 538 19.15 11.85 -32.80
CA GLY A 538 18.35 12.94 -33.31
C GLY A 538 18.04 14.02 -32.26
N PRO A 539 17.52 15.17 -32.69
CA PRO A 539 17.18 16.28 -31.80
C PRO A 539 16.05 15.94 -30.82
N ASP A 540 15.15 15.04 -31.17
CA ASP A 540 14.06 14.58 -30.31
C ASP A 540 14.36 13.19 -29.68
N SER A 541 15.62 12.74 -29.79
CA SER A 541 16.06 11.48 -29.19
C SER A 541 16.26 11.64 -27.68
N GLY A 542 15.64 10.75 -26.92
CA GLY A 542 15.70 10.79 -25.48
C GLY A 542 15.23 9.52 -24.81
N VAL A 543 15.52 9.44 -23.52
CA VAL A 543 14.99 8.41 -22.63
C VAL A 543 14.23 9.12 -21.52
N MET A 544 12.99 8.70 -21.29
CA MET A 544 12.17 9.16 -20.17
C MET A 544 12.01 8.01 -19.19
N TRP A 545 12.34 8.26 -17.93
CA TRP A 545 12.38 7.23 -16.90
C TRP A 545 11.58 7.67 -15.66
N PRO A 546 10.27 7.43 -15.65
CA PRO A 546 9.44 7.69 -14.49
C PRO A 546 9.76 6.68 -13.38
N VAL A 547 10.09 7.17 -12.18
CA VAL A 547 10.43 6.32 -11.03
C VAL A 547 9.46 6.48 -9.86
N ASN A 548 8.67 7.55 -9.87
CA ASN A 548 7.55 7.76 -8.98
C ASN A 548 6.47 8.54 -9.72
N THR A 549 5.39 7.87 -10.15
CA THR A 549 4.26 8.49 -10.86
C THR A 549 2.93 7.87 -10.43
N ARG A 550 1.84 8.63 -10.59
CA ARG A 550 0.49 8.18 -10.25
C ARG A 550 -0.21 7.37 -11.34
N GLY A 551 0.13 7.64 -12.60
CA GLY A 551 -0.58 7.07 -13.76
C GLY A 551 -0.32 5.58 -13.98
N ASP A 552 0.92 5.14 -13.76
CA ASP A 552 1.35 3.78 -14.15
C ASP A 552 1.49 2.83 -12.95
N ASN A 553 0.94 3.22 -11.79
CA ASN A 553 1.10 2.53 -10.50
C ASN A 553 2.56 2.38 -10.02
N VAL A 554 3.56 2.97 -10.69
CA VAL A 554 4.99 2.93 -10.32
C VAL A 554 5.29 3.90 -9.18
N ARG A 555 5.73 3.41 -8.01
CA ARG A 555 5.92 4.28 -6.83
C ARG A 555 7.18 3.97 -6.02
N HIS A 556 8.25 4.72 -6.21
CA HIS A 556 9.40 4.73 -5.31
C HIS A 556 9.49 6.04 -4.54
N VAL A 557 8.63 6.22 -3.53
CA VAL A 557 8.53 7.46 -2.73
C VAL A 557 9.86 7.87 -2.08
N SER A 558 10.73 6.92 -1.76
CA SER A 558 12.07 7.22 -1.25
C SER A 558 12.91 8.03 -2.23
N LEU A 559 12.79 7.76 -3.53
CA LEU A 559 13.50 8.48 -4.60
C LEU A 559 13.02 9.92 -4.77
N SER A 560 11.87 10.28 -4.20
CA SER A 560 11.43 11.67 -4.09
C SER A 560 12.18 12.46 -2.99
N HIS A 561 12.96 11.81 -2.14
CA HIS A 561 13.65 12.48 -1.02
C HIS A 561 15.15 12.27 -1.06
N ASN A 562 15.59 11.06 -1.41
CA ASN A 562 16.99 10.72 -1.50
C ASN A 562 17.23 9.81 -2.70
N PHE A 563 18.13 10.21 -3.59
CA PHE A 563 18.61 9.33 -4.64
C PHE A 563 20.04 9.66 -5.06
N THR A 564 20.71 8.68 -5.67
CA THR A 564 21.89 8.92 -6.50
C THR A 564 21.68 8.23 -7.84
N LEU A 565 21.70 8.99 -8.93
CA LEU A 565 21.68 8.49 -10.29
C LEU A 565 23.07 8.63 -10.88
N VAL A 566 23.66 7.54 -11.39
CA VAL A 566 24.99 7.54 -12.00
C VAL A 566 24.88 6.99 -13.42
N ALA A 567 25.47 7.67 -14.41
CA ALA A 567 25.49 7.22 -15.80
C ALA A 567 26.87 7.44 -16.44
N SER A 568 27.23 6.59 -17.39
CA SER A 568 28.40 6.79 -18.26
C SER A 568 27.94 7.48 -19.55
N VAL A 569 28.55 8.59 -19.92
CA VAL A 569 28.13 9.38 -21.08
C VAL A 569 29.30 9.67 -22.00
N THR A 570 29.05 9.69 -23.31
CA THR A 570 30.04 10.11 -24.32
C THR A 570 29.38 11.08 -25.29
N ILE A 571 29.98 12.27 -25.41
CA ILE A 571 29.53 13.33 -26.32
C ILE A 571 30.44 13.31 -27.54
N GLU A 572 29.89 12.97 -28.71
CA GLU A 572 30.67 12.90 -29.96
C GLU A 572 30.75 14.26 -30.64
N VAL A 573 29.62 14.97 -30.70
CA VAL A 573 29.47 16.21 -31.47
C VAL A 573 29.07 17.34 -30.54
N ALA A 574 29.74 18.49 -30.68
CA ALA A 574 29.36 19.69 -29.95
C ALA A 574 27.95 20.13 -30.37
N PRO A 575 27.10 20.51 -29.42
CA PRO A 575 25.74 20.91 -29.72
C PRO A 575 25.74 22.30 -30.37
N SER A 576 24.64 22.65 -31.05
CA SER A 576 24.46 23.99 -31.61
C SER A 576 24.05 25.03 -30.55
N ASN A 577 23.37 24.60 -29.49
CA ASN A 577 22.93 25.40 -28.35
C ASN A 577 23.26 24.67 -27.04
N ASN A 578 22.95 25.27 -25.88
CA ASN A 578 23.01 24.56 -24.61
C ASN A 578 22.02 23.39 -24.65
N THR A 579 22.52 22.17 -24.48
CA THR A 579 21.75 20.95 -24.66
C THR A 579 21.71 20.16 -23.35
N PRO A 580 20.53 19.66 -22.93
CA PRO A 580 20.45 18.76 -21.78
C PRO A 580 21.14 17.43 -22.06
N LEU A 581 21.89 16.97 -21.06
CA LEU A 581 22.51 15.65 -21.07
C LEU A 581 21.74 14.69 -20.17
N LEU A 582 21.52 15.10 -18.93
CA LEU A 582 20.86 14.33 -17.89
C LEU A 582 20.09 15.27 -16.97
N GLY A 583 18.83 14.94 -16.69
CA GLY A 583 17.96 15.74 -15.83
C GLY A 583 17.11 14.91 -14.90
N ALA A 584 16.69 15.53 -13.80
CA ALA A 584 15.70 14.99 -12.88
C ALA A 584 14.54 15.98 -12.72
N THR A 585 13.32 15.49 -12.87
CA THR A 585 12.07 16.21 -12.63
C THR A 585 11.53 15.83 -11.26
N LEU A 586 11.19 16.83 -10.44
CA LEU A 586 10.63 16.66 -9.11
C LEU A 586 9.34 17.49 -9.02
N GLY A 587 8.21 16.81 -8.80
CA GLY A 587 6.82 17.24 -9.04
C GLY A 587 6.21 18.38 -8.20
N ASP A 588 6.99 19.38 -7.81
CA ASP A 588 6.47 20.63 -7.22
C ASP A 588 7.06 21.90 -7.88
N THR A 589 7.84 21.76 -8.96
CA THR A 589 8.56 22.86 -9.60
C THR A 589 7.82 23.39 -10.84
N ASN A 590 7.80 24.72 -11.01
CA ASN A 590 7.34 25.36 -12.25
C ASN A 590 8.31 25.14 -13.43
N SER A 591 9.53 24.64 -13.15
CA SER A 591 10.53 24.25 -14.14
C SER A 591 10.33 22.79 -14.57
N PRO A 592 10.54 22.45 -15.86
CA PRO A 592 10.50 21.07 -16.34
C PRO A 592 11.56 20.17 -15.68
N LEU A 593 12.67 20.77 -15.21
CA LEU A 593 13.77 20.08 -14.54
C LEU A 593 14.15 20.77 -13.22
N ALA A 594 14.18 19.99 -12.14
CA ALA A 594 14.58 20.46 -10.82
C ALA A 594 16.09 20.49 -10.65
N MET A 595 16.78 19.51 -11.23
CA MET A 595 18.24 19.49 -11.33
C MET A 595 18.70 18.80 -12.61
N GLY A 596 19.88 19.16 -13.10
CA GLY A 596 20.46 18.50 -14.26
C GLY A 596 21.81 19.06 -14.66
N ILE A 597 22.35 18.46 -15.72
CA ILE A 597 23.57 18.91 -16.37
C ILE A 597 23.33 19.09 -17.87
N LEU A 598 23.83 20.20 -18.37
CA LEU A 598 23.84 20.58 -19.77
C LEU A 598 25.28 20.70 -20.25
N TYR A 599 25.44 20.69 -21.56
CA TYR A 599 26.71 20.91 -22.23
C TYR A 599 26.54 21.88 -23.39
N THR A 600 27.60 22.61 -23.69
CA THR A 600 27.57 23.76 -24.60
C THR A 600 28.47 23.58 -25.82
N ALA A 601 28.25 24.41 -26.85
CA ALA A 601 29.07 24.45 -28.06
C ALA A 601 30.54 24.83 -27.77
N ASP A 602 30.79 25.68 -26.76
CA ASP A 602 32.13 26.08 -26.30
C ASP A 602 32.79 25.07 -25.35
N LYS A 603 32.27 23.83 -25.33
CA LYS A 603 32.81 22.69 -24.58
C LYS A 603 32.82 22.88 -23.06
N LYS A 604 31.77 23.50 -22.51
CA LYS A 604 31.61 23.66 -21.07
C LYS A 604 30.50 22.79 -20.51
N TRP A 605 30.69 22.37 -19.27
CA TRP A 605 29.64 21.82 -18.44
C TRP A 605 28.84 22.94 -17.81
N VAL A 606 27.52 22.75 -17.76
CA VAL A 606 26.61 23.70 -17.15
C VAL A 606 25.70 22.94 -16.21
N THR A 607 25.76 23.24 -14.91
CA THR A 607 24.84 22.68 -13.93
C THR A 607 23.57 23.52 -13.90
N MET A 608 22.44 22.87 -13.71
CA MET A 608 21.14 23.50 -13.59
C MET A 608 20.45 23.03 -12.31
N PHE A 609 19.99 23.99 -11.51
CA PHE A 609 19.18 23.78 -10.31
C PHE A 609 17.97 24.71 -10.41
N ASN A 610 16.82 24.18 -10.80
CA ASN A 610 15.68 24.96 -11.29
C ASN A 610 16.12 26.00 -12.33
N ASP A 611 15.88 27.29 -12.06
CA ASP A 611 16.20 28.40 -12.95
C ASP A 611 17.67 28.86 -12.82
N LYS A 612 18.43 28.32 -11.85
CA LYS A 612 19.83 28.69 -11.63
C LYS A 612 20.73 27.84 -12.51
N ILE A 613 21.49 28.52 -13.36
CA ILE A 613 22.41 27.91 -14.32
C ILE A 613 23.84 28.36 -13.98
N THR A 614 24.80 27.45 -13.93
CA THR A 614 26.21 27.78 -13.59
C THR A 614 27.20 27.00 -14.46
N GLU A 615 28.11 27.71 -15.12
CA GLU A 615 29.22 27.08 -15.85
C GLU A 615 30.21 26.44 -14.88
N SER A 616 30.50 25.15 -15.08
CA SER A 616 31.14 24.29 -14.07
C SER A 616 32.23 23.40 -14.65
N GLY A 617 33.07 23.94 -15.55
CA GLY A 617 34.23 23.25 -16.13
C GLY A 617 34.09 22.91 -17.62
N THR A 618 34.99 22.08 -18.14
CA THR A 618 35.08 21.77 -19.58
C THR A 618 34.95 20.28 -19.89
N TRP A 619 34.54 19.98 -21.13
CA TRP A 619 34.42 18.62 -21.66
C TRP A 619 35.15 18.42 -22.98
N GLU A 620 35.42 17.16 -23.33
CA GLU A 620 36.15 16.75 -24.53
C GLU A 620 35.29 15.79 -25.36
N SER A 621 35.31 15.98 -26.68
CA SER A 621 34.57 15.13 -27.62
C SER A 621 35.19 13.72 -27.68
N GLY A 622 34.34 12.70 -27.72
CA GLY A 622 34.71 11.28 -27.75
C GLY A 622 35.21 10.73 -26.41
N LYS A 623 35.29 11.55 -25.36
CA LYS A 623 35.68 11.11 -24.02
C LYS A 623 34.47 10.64 -23.24
N GLU A 624 34.62 9.50 -22.57
CA GLU A 624 33.62 8.98 -21.65
C GLU A 624 33.75 9.66 -20.28
N TYR A 625 32.63 10.10 -19.74
CA TYR A 625 32.51 10.72 -18.42
C TYR A 625 31.52 9.94 -17.55
N GLN A 626 31.82 9.82 -16.26
CA GLN A 626 30.83 9.40 -15.27
C GLN A 626 30.09 10.64 -14.76
N VAL A 627 28.79 10.70 -14.96
CA VAL A 627 27.91 11.78 -14.47
C VAL A 627 27.11 11.24 -13.30
N ALA A 628 26.99 12.01 -12.22
CA ALA A 628 26.06 11.69 -11.14
C ALA A 628 25.16 12.87 -10.76
N LEU A 629 23.87 12.59 -10.55
CA LEU A 629 22.90 13.47 -9.90
C LEU A 629 22.60 12.89 -8.52
N MET A 630 22.66 13.71 -7.48
CA MET A 630 22.38 13.28 -6.11
C MET A 630 21.40 14.23 -5.43
N LEU A 631 20.38 13.67 -4.78
CA LEU A 631 19.46 14.40 -3.91
C LEU A 631 19.58 13.85 -2.48
N GLN A 632 19.75 14.76 -1.53
CA GLN A 632 19.79 14.47 -0.09
C GLN A 632 18.82 15.41 0.64
N GLY A 633 17.59 14.96 0.85
CA GLY A 633 16.51 15.81 1.36
C GLY A 633 16.18 16.93 0.37
N LYS A 634 16.61 18.16 0.68
CA LYS A 634 16.43 19.33 -0.19
C LYS A 634 17.68 19.69 -0.98
N ASN A 635 18.80 19.03 -0.70
CA ASN A 635 20.09 19.39 -1.22
C ASN A 635 20.40 18.57 -2.48
N ALA A 636 20.54 19.24 -3.62
CA ALA A 636 20.84 18.62 -4.90
C ALA A 636 22.26 18.93 -5.33
N SER A 637 22.97 17.93 -5.85
CA SER A 637 24.35 18.08 -6.31
C SER A 637 24.63 17.31 -7.59
N VAL A 638 25.57 17.82 -8.38
CA VAL A 638 25.97 17.27 -9.68
C VAL A 638 27.47 16.95 -9.64
N TYR A 639 27.85 15.77 -10.13
CA TYR A 639 29.23 15.32 -10.17
C TYR A 639 29.64 14.87 -11.58
N ILE A 640 30.91 15.13 -11.92
CA ILE A 640 31.61 14.53 -13.07
C ILE A 640 32.86 13.82 -12.57
N ASP A 641 33.00 12.54 -12.91
CA ASP A 641 34.14 11.70 -12.53
C ASP A 641 34.46 11.75 -11.02
N GLY A 642 33.41 11.76 -10.21
CA GLY A 642 33.49 11.83 -8.75
C GLY A 642 33.82 13.22 -8.18
N LYS A 643 33.97 14.25 -9.01
CA LYS A 643 34.20 15.64 -8.58
C LYS A 643 32.89 16.44 -8.61
N SER A 644 32.58 17.12 -7.51
CA SER A 644 31.41 18.00 -7.42
C SER A 644 31.57 19.19 -8.38
N LEU A 645 30.52 19.46 -9.16
CA LEU A 645 30.42 20.62 -10.04
C LEU A 645 29.55 21.73 -9.44
N GLY A 646 28.67 21.39 -8.50
CA GLY A 646 27.76 22.33 -7.89
C GLY A 646 26.80 21.62 -6.94
N GLU A 647 26.33 22.38 -5.97
CA GLU A 647 25.39 21.95 -4.94
C GLU A 647 24.47 23.12 -4.62
N GLU A 648 23.17 22.88 -4.59
CA GLU A 648 22.16 23.88 -4.28
C GLU A 648 20.98 23.24 -3.55
N GLU A 649 20.35 24.00 -2.66
CA GLU A 649 19.04 23.62 -2.14
C GLU A 649 17.97 23.84 -3.22
N VAL A 650 17.31 22.76 -3.61
CA VAL A 650 16.15 22.83 -4.50
C VAL A 650 14.96 23.26 -3.65
N PRO A 651 14.27 24.38 -3.96
CA PRO A 651 13.03 24.79 -3.32
C PRO A 651 11.91 23.76 -3.55
N LEU A 652 11.94 22.69 -2.77
CA LEU A 652 10.82 21.79 -2.54
C LEU A 652 9.89 22.54 -1.58
N THR A 653 8.86 23.17 -2.14
CA THR A 653 8.02 24.22 -1.51
C THR A 653 7.02 23.69 -0.47
N GLY A 654 7.07 22.42 -0.08
CA GLY A 654 6.11 21.85 0.87
C GLY A 654 6.69 20.89 1.91
N GLU A 655 5.96 20.74 3.01
CA GLU A 655 5.98 19.54 3.88
C GLU A 655 5.34 18.31 3.19
N ARG A 656 4.93 18.46 1.92
CA ARG A 656 4.26 17.43 1.13
C ARG A 656 5.31 16.54 0.45
N PRO A 657 5.13 15.21 0.43
CA PRO A 657 5.98 14.31 -0.33
C PRO A 657 5.88 14.65 -1.83
N ILE A 658 7.01 14.70 -2.53
CA ILE A 658 7.04 14.96 -3.98
C ILE A 658 6.26 13.83 -4.69
N GLU A 659 5.20 14.21 -5.40
CA GLU A 659 4.27 13.27 -6.04
C GLU A 659 4.77 12.72 -7.38
N LEU A 660 5.76 13.37 -7.99
CA LEU A 660 6.38 12.95 -9.24
C LEU A 660 7.90 13.00 -9.14
N ALA A 661 8.57 11.88 -9.44
CA ALA A 661 10.01 11.85 -9.65
C ALA A 661 10.31 11.07 -10.93
N GLY A 662 11.14 11.63 -11.78
CA GLY A 662 11.55 11.01 -13.03
C GLY A 662 12.89 11.53 -13.50
N PHE A 663 13.55 10.73 -14.33
CA PHE A 663 14.82 11.07 -14.95
C PHE A 663 14.65 11.14 -16.46
N CYS A 664 15.49 11.95 -17.09
CA CYS A 664 15.54 12.04 -18.53
C CYS A 664 16.99 12.07 -19.01
N PHE A 665 17.22 11.53 -20.20
CA PHE A 665 18.52 11.53 -20.89
C PHE A 665 18.35 12.08 -22.29
N GLY A 666 19.28 12.92 -22.75
CA GLY A 666 19.18 13.59 -24.04
C GLY A 666 18.09 14.66 -24.05
N ALA A 667 17.10 14.55 -24.93
CA ALA A 667 16.14 15.62 -25.23
C ALA A 667 15.51 16.28 -23.99
N CYS A 668 15.03 15.51 -22.99
CA CYS A 668 14.55 16.08 -21.72
C CYS A 668 13.57 17.27 -21.90
N GLU A 669 12.60 17.15 -22.82
CA GLU A 669 11.65 18.24 -23.21
C GLU A 669 12.28 19.44 -23.95
N MET A 670 13.57 19.37 -24.28
CA MET A 670 14.30 20.31 -25.14
C MET A 670 14.91 19.59 -26.34
N HIS A 671 15.62 20.32 -27.21
CA HIS A 671 16.38 19.71 -28.30
C HIS A 671 17.68 19.09 -27.79
N SER A 672 17.86 17.82 -28.11
CA SER A 672 19.06 17.03 -27.86
C SER A 672 20.11 17.21 -28.95
N SER A 673 21.34 16.79 -28.66
CA SER A 673 22.40 16.55 -29.62
C SER A 673 22.90 15.11 -29.44
N PRO A 674 23.58 14.54 -30.44
CA PRO A 674 23.95 13.13 -30.38
C PRO A 674 24.82 12.80 -29.15
N VAL A 675 24.32 11.89 -28.33
CA VAL A 675 24.99 11.45 -27.09
C VAL A 675 24.82 9.95 -26.90
N THR A 676 25.85 9.31 -26.38
CA THR A 676 25.79 7.91 -25.98
C THR A 676 25.68 7.85 -24.46
N VAL A 677 24.68 7.12 -23.96
CA VAL A 677 24.45 6.89 -22.53
C VAL A 677 24.52 5.40 -22.26
N LYS A 678 25.32 5.02 -21.26
CA LYS A 678 25.55 3.64 -20.87
C LYS A 678 25.47 3.48 -19.36
N ASN A 679 25.12 2.27 -18.94
CA ASN A 679 25.26 1.81 -17.56
C ASN A 679 24.75 2.82 -16.52
N VAL A 680 23.44 2.96 -16.48
CA VAL A 680 22.74 3.85 -15.57
C VAL A 680 22.44 3.09 -14.29
N PHE A 681 22.86 3.59 -13.14
CA PHE A 681 22.61 3.02 -11.82
C PHE A 681 21.82 4.00 -10.97
N LEU A 682 20.75 3.52 -10.34
CA LEU A 682 19.88 4.33 -9.48
C LEU A 682 19.89 3.78 -8.05
N TYR A 683 20.24 4.62 -7.09
CA TYR A 683 20.29 4.29 -5.67
C TYR A 683 19.29 5.11 -4.86
N ASN A 684 18.73 4.53 -3.79
CA ASN A 684 17.84 5.19 -2.82
C ASN A 684 18.58 5.90 -1.66
N ARG A 685 19.87 6.17 -1.85
CA ARG A 685 20.75 6.77 -0.84
C ARG A 685 21.89 7.56 -1.51
N PRO A 686 22.55 8.48 -0.78
CA PRO A 686 23.80 9.06 -1.24
C PRO A 686 24.90 8.01 -1.40
N LEU A 687 25.75 8.23 -2.39
CA LEU A 687 26.99 7.48 -2.61
C LEU A 687 28.20 8.33 -2.23
N ASN A 688 29.22 7.70 -1.66
CA ASN A 688 30.49 8.37 -1.41
C ASN A 688 31.43 8.30 -2.64
N PRO A 689 32.54 9.08 -2.67
CA PRO A 689 33.48 9.06 -3.80
C PRO A 689 34.10 7.69 -4.11
N THR A 690 34.32 6.86 -3.10
CA THR A 690 34.85 5.49 -3.29
C THR A 690 33.85 4.60 -4.01
N GLU A 691 32.57 4.69 -3.64
CA GLU A 691 31.48 3.96 -4.29
C GLU A 691 31.29 4.41 -5.75
N MET A 692 31.32 5.72 -6.01
CA MET A 692 31.25 6.24 -7.39
C MET A 692 32.44 5.75 -8.24
N THR A 693 33.64 5.76 -7.66
CA THR A 693 34.85 5.25 -8.33
C THR A 693 34.71 3.76 -8.65
N ALA A 694 34.15 2.97 -7.74
CA ALA A 694 33.93 1.54 -7.98
C ALA A 694 32.94 1.29 -9.14
N ILE A 695 31.88 2.10 -9.25
CA ILE A 695 30.93 2.06 -10.39
C ILE A 695 31.61 2.42 -11.72
N LYS A 696 32.57 3.35 -11.69
CA LYS A 696 33.34 3.76 -12.86
C LYS A 696 34.30 2.67 -13.31
N ASP A 697 35.08 2.16 -12.36
CA ASP A 697 36.17 1.22 -12.62
C ASP A 697 35.67 -0.19 -12.94
N ARG A 698 34.56 -0.61 -12.31
CA ARG A 698 33.95 -1.96 -12.41
C ARG A 698 34.96 -3.08 -12.29
N LYS A 699 35.92 -2.90 -11.39
CA LYS A 699 37.04 -3.82 -11.22
C LYS A 699 36.53 -5.14 -10.64
N PRO A 700 36.86 -6.28 -11.28
CA PRO A 700 36.61 -7.57 -10.69
C PRO A 700 37.25 -7.66 -9.31
N VAL A 701 36.50 -8.18 -8.33
CA VAL A 701 37.06 -8.52 -7.02
C VAL A 701 38.10 -9.62 -7.26
N SER A 702 39.35 -9.37 -6.85
CA SER A 702 40.41 -10.37 -6.96
C SER A 702 40.09 -11.53 -6.02
N THR A 703 39.57 -12.63 -6.58
CA THR A 703 39.50 -13.91 -5.89
C THR A 703 40.92 -14.46 -5.84
N GLY A 704 41.66 -14.13 -4.78
CA GLY A 704 42.90 -14.83 -4.46
C GLY A 704 42.61 -16.32 -4.35
N ALA A 705 43.12 -17.11 -5.29
CA ALA A 705 43.08 -18.56 -5.18
C ALA A 705 43.74 -18.97 -3.86
N PRO A 706 43.23 -19.98 -3.13
CA PRO A 706 43.93 -20.51 -1.98
C PRO A 706 45.27 -21.05 -2.48
N VAL A 707 46.36 -20.43 -2.05
CA VAL A 707 47.70 -20.93 -2.33
C VAL A 707 47.80 -22.29 -1.65
N THR A 708 47.68 -23.34 -2.44
CA THR A 708 48.15 -24.69 -2.11
C THR A 708 49.63 -24.61 -1.77
N GLN A 709 49.96 -24.55 -0.49
CA GLN A 709 51.25 -25.02 0.01
C GLN A 709 51.05 -26.50 0.39
N VAL A 710 51.54 -27.36 -0.49
CA VAL A 710 51.84 -28.77 -0.18
C VAL A 710 53.31 -28.82 0.29
N GLU A 711 53.57 -29.77 1.17
CA GLU A 711 54.84 -30.12 1.87
C GLU A 711 55.05 -29.42 3.22
N GLY A 712 54.95 -30.08 4.38
CA GLY A 712 54.77 -31.51 4.65
C GLY A 712 54.83 -31.82 6.15
N MET A 713 54.44 -33.06 6.45
CA MET A 713 54.76 -33.88 7.63
C MET A 713 53.75 -33.96 8.81
N ALA A 714 53.10 -35.13 8.82
CA ALA A 714 52.77 -36.03 9.93
C ALA A 714 51.63 -35.70 10.91
N ALA A 715 50.69 -36.64 10.95
CA ALA A 715 49.53 -36.73 11.83
C ALA A 715 49.89 -37.29 13.23
N ALA A 716 49.21 -36.81 14.27
CA ALA A 716 48.48 -37.63 15.25
C ALA A 716 47.85 -36.75 16.36
N GLU A 717 46.53 -36.93 16.52
CA GLU A 717 45.73 -36.93 17.76
C GLU A 717 46.12 -36.05 18.96
N HIS A 718 45.22 -35.13 19.37
CA HIS A 718 44.47 -35.19 20.64
C HIS A 718 43.86 -33.85 21.09
N LEU A 719 42.61 -33.94 21.58
CA LEU A 719 42.04 -33.23 22.75
C LEU A 719 41.97 -31.70 22.75
N ALA A 720 40.75 -31.16 22.59
CA ALA A 720 40.41 -29.83 23.08
C ALA A 720 40.11 -29.90 24.59
N ALA A 721 41.12 -29.57 25.40
CA ALA A 721 40.97 -29.21 26.79
C ALA A 721 40.99 -27.68 26.92
N VAL A 722 39.95 -27.14 27.54
CA VAL A 722 39.89 -25.77 28.06
C VAL A 722 40.93 -25.57 29.15
N PRO A 723 41.53 -24.38 29.24
CA PRO A 723 41.67 -23.77 30.56
C PRO A 723 41.28 -22.29 30.57
N GLY A 724 40.31 -21.94 31.42
CA GLY A 724 40.34 -20.66 32.15
C GLY A 724 41.37 -20.75 33.29
N PRO A 725 41.81 -19.63 33.87
CA PRO A 725 41.31 -19.20 35.19
C PRO A 725 40.99 -17.69 35.24
N GLU A 726 39.91 -17.26 35.90
CA GLU A 726 39.84 -16.86 37.34
C GLU A 726 40.75 -15.66 37.72
N LYS A 727 40.40 -14.68 38.56
CA LYS A 727 39.19 -14.20 39.26
C LYS A 727 39.64 -13.00 40.12
N ASN A 728 38.68 -12.21 40.61
CA ASN A 728 38.73 -11.23 41.73
C ASN A 728 39.22 -9.81 41.33
N SER A 729 38.65 -8.70 41.80
CA SER A 729 37.81 -8.43 42.98
C SER A 729 37.01 -7.12 42.81
N ALA A 730 36.05 -6.91 43.70
CA ALA A 730 35.00 -5.91 43.70
C ALA A 730 35.39 -4.48 44.17
N ALA A 731 34.67 -3.49 43.61
CA ALA A 731 34.14 -2.22 44.17
C ALA A 731 35.11 -1.17 44.79
N PRO A 732 34.78 0.16 44.83
CA PRO A 732 33.44 0.76 44.79
C PRO A 732 33.25 2.00 43.86
N ALA A 733 31.97 2.34 43.67
CA ALA A 733 31.49 3.53 42.99
C ALA A 733 31.62 4.81 43.85
N VAL A 734 31.96 5.93 43.19
CA VAL A 734 31.73 7.31 43.66
C VAL A 734 31.30 8.14 42.43
N PRO A 735 30.31 9.05 42.55
CA PRO A 735 29.55 9.59 41.45
C PRO A 735 30.20 10.84 40.85
N VAL A 736 30.02 11.05 39.54
CA VAL A 736 30.34 12.32 38.89
C VAL A 736 29.05 13.03 38.52
N THR A 737 28.75 14.07 39.30
CA THR A 737 27.81 15.15 39.01
C THR A 737 28.24 15.91 37.76
N LEU A 738 27.31 16.10 36.81
CA LEU A 738 27.41 17.11 35.76
C LEU A 738 26.28 18.11 35.96
N ASP A 739 26.70 19.35 36.21
CA ASP A 739 25.89 20.54 36.45
C ASP A 739 25.22 21.01 35.13
N PRO A 740 23.95 21.43 35.12
CA PRO A 740 23.21 21.77 33.92
C PRO A 740 23.02 23.28 33.79
N HIS A 741 23.71 23.97 32.88
CA HIS A 741 23.27 25.28 32.37
C HIS A 741 23.97 25.62 31.04
N ALA A 742 23.16 25.75 29.98
CA ALA A 742 23.19 26.82 28.96
C ALA A 742 22.64 26.33 27.61
N VAL A 743 21.32 26.35 27.42
CA VAL A 743 20.70 26.74 26.14
C VAL A 743 19.37 27.44 26.49
N GLU A 744 19.21 28.67 26.00
CA GLU A 744 18.09 29.57 26.25
C GLU A 744 16.73 29.01 25.79
N GLU A 745 15.76 29.03 26.70
CA GLU A 745 14.34 29.04 26.40
C GLU A 745 13.90 30.47 26.02
N LEU A 746 13.14 30.60 24.92
CA LEU A 746 12.20 31.69 24.74
C LEU A 746 10.79 31.12 24.87
N SER A 747 10.25 31.21 26.08
CA SER A 747 8.84 31.06 26.38
C SER A 747 8.11 32.39 26.17
N GLU A 748 6.99 32.39 25.45
CA GLU A 748 5.93 33.38 25.66
C GLU A 748 4.63 32.67 26.05
N SER A 749 4.37 32.69 27.36
CA SER A 749 3.06 32.46 27.95
C SER A 749 2.24 33.75 27.91
N GLY A 750 0.97 33.67 27.53
CA GLY A 750 0.00 34.76 27.66
C GLY A 750 -1.35 34.25 28.14
N ALA A 751 -1.52 34.10 29.46
CA ALA A 751 -2.82 33.92 30.10
C ALA A 751 -3.38 35.29 30.52
N ALA A 752 -4.65 35.57 30.19
CA ALA A 752 -5.41 36.68 30.76
C ALA A 752 -6.79 36.20 31.26
N LYS A 753 -7.09 36.52 32.53
CA LYS A 753 -8.31 36.18 33.28
C LYS A 753 -9.44 37.18 33.02
N ARG A 754 -10.67 36.61 32.94
CA ARG A 754 -12.01 37.07 33.40
C ARG A 754 -12.42 38.56 33.27
N ASN A 755 -13.58 38.80 32.65
CA ASN A 755 -14.76 39.28 33.38
C ASN A 755 -16.08 39.11 32.61
N THR A 756 -17.17 39.26 33.34
CA THR A 756 -18.53 38.72 33.21
C THR A 756 -19.55 39.53 32.39
N SER A 757 -20.61 38.82 31.99
CA SER A 757 -22.05 39.19 31.99
C SER A 757 -22.71 39.76 30.73
N TRP A 758 -23.95 39.26 30.56
CA TRP A 758 -25.13 39.75 29.83
C TRP A 758 -25.64 38.97 28.62
N THR A 759 -26.97 38.99 28.58
CA THR A 759 -27.98 38.08 28.04
C THR A 759 -28.52 38.50 26.66
N GLU A 760 -29.32 37.59 26.09
CA GLU A 760 -30.31 37.76 25.01
C GLU A 760 -29.84 37.70 23.54
N GLY A 761 -30.31 36.64 22.87
CA GLY A 761 -31.33 36.83 21.84
C GLY A 761 -30.91 36.79 20.37
N ILE A 762 -31.60 35.91 19.63
CA ILE A 762 -31.95 35.99 18.19
C ILE A 762 -31.03 35.21 17.20
N GLN A 763 -31.39 33.93 17.03
CA GLN A 763 -31.99 33.36 15.80
C GLN A 763 -31.29 33.66 14.46
N PHE A 764 -30.54 32.69 13.91
CA PHE A 764 -30.21 32.62 12.48
C PHE A 764 -30.62 31.29 11.84
N VAL A 765 -31.72 31.39 11.10
CA VAL A 765 -32.17 30.68 9.89
C VAL A 765 -31.27 29.53 9.39
N VAL A 766 -31.81 28.32 9.49
CA VAL A 766 -31.40 27.14 8.71
C VAL A 766 -31.73 27.40 7.24
N SER A 767 -30.73 27.23 6.36
CA SER A 767 -30.99 26.99 4.94
C SER A 767 -30.82 25.50 4.67
N GLU A 768 -31.90 24.89 4.19
CA GLU A 768 -31.99 23.50 3.76
C GLU A 768 -30.88 23.16 2.77
N VAL A 769 -30.05 22.18 3.11
CA VAL A 769 -29.22 21.47 2.14
C VAL A 769 -29.67 20.01 2.14
N SER A 770 -30.22 19.64 0.99
CA SER A 770 -30.67 18.32 0.58
C SER A 770 -29.62 17.23 0.86
N LEU A 771 -29.98 16.27 1.70
CA LEU A 771 -29.23 15.03 1.96
C LEU A 771 -29.61 13.98 0.91
N ASN A 772 -28.95 14.03 -0.25
CA ASN A 772 -28.87 12.93 -1.19
C ASN A 772 -27.39 12.60 -1.45
N SER A 773 -26.76 11.86 -0.53
CA SER A 773 -25.48 11.19 -0.81
C SER A 773 -25.32 9.93 0.05
N ALA A 774 -25.72 8.79 -0.50
CA ALA A 774 -25.59 7.47 0.13
C ALA A 774 -24.12 7.00 0.18
N GLY A 775 -23.46 7.23 1.32
CA GLY A 775 -22.09 6.82 1.65
C GLY A 775 -22.06 5.69 2.69
N SER A 776 -21.50 4.53 2.37
CA SER A 776 -20.30 3.93 3.01
C SER A 776 -20.66 2.54 3.52
N GLY A 777 -19.67 1.67 3.72
CA GLY A 777 -19.89 0.26 4.02
C GLY A 777 -18.69 -0.27 4.78
N LEU A 778 -18.26 0.45 5.81
CA LEU A 778 -17.49 0.04 6.99
C LEU A 778 -17.31 1.24 7.94
N LEU A 779 -17.30 2.46 7.39
CA LEU A 779 -17.53 3.70 8.15
C LEU A 779 -18.94 3.86 8.77
N PRO A 780 -20.06 3.37 8.20
CA PRO A 780 -21.35 3.61 8.83
C PRO A 780 -21.61 2.60 9.93
N SER A 781 -20.90 1.48 10.05
CA SER A 781 -21.17 0.55 11.15
C SER A 781 -20.66 1.13 12.47
N LEU A 782 -19.40 1.57 12.52
CA LEU A 782 -18.84 2.22 13.71
C LEU A 782 -19.49 3.61 13.93
N LEU A 783 -19.71 4.41 12.89
CA LEU A 783 -20.30 5.75 13.02
C LEU A 783 -21.84 5.74 13.23
N LEU A 784 -22.61 4.78 12.69
CA LEU A 784 -24.05 4.64 12.99
C LEU A 784 -24.28 3.95 14.35
N LEU A 785 -23.34 3.09 14.81
CA LEU A 785 -23.30 2.65 16.22
C LEU A 785 -23.07 3.85 17.14
N LEU A 786 -22.13 4.74 16.79
CA LEU A 786 -21.76 5.91 17.60
C LEU A 786 -22.76 7.09 17.54
N LEU A 787 -23.56 7.22 16.48
CA LEU A 787 -24.49 8.35 16.29
C LEU A 787 -25.98 8.02 16.53
N GLY A 788 -26.35 6.76 16.81
CA GLY A 788 -27.71 6.38 17.18
C GLY A 788 -28.79 6.67 16.12
N LEU A 789 -28.43 6.68 14.83
CA LEU A 789 -29.35 6.93 13.71
C LEU A 789 -29.40 5.70 12.80
N TRP A 790 -30.56 5.05 12.66
CA TRP A 790 -30.81 4.02 11.65
C TRP A 790 -32.04 4.38 10.82
N GLY A 791 -31.88 4.40 9.49
CA GLY A 791 -32.95 4.59 8.52
C GLY A 791 -32.41 4.64 7.08
N PHE A 792 -32.93 3.76 6.23
CA PHE A 792 -32.79 3.65 4.76
C PHE A 792 -31.54 2.98 4.16
N ALA A 793 -31.71 1.71 3.78
CA ALA A 793 -31.33 1.21 2.45
C ALA A 793 -31.91 -0.20 2.20
N ALA A 794 -33.18 -0.26 1.80
CA ALA A 794 -33.76 -1.41 1.11
C ALA A 794 -34.53 -0.91 -0.13
N LEU A 795 -33.80 -0.75 -1.23
CA LEU A 795 -34.26 -0.89 -2.62
C LEU A 795 -33.04 -1.02 -3.53
#